data_AF-B4R578-F1
#
_entry.id   AF-B4R578-F1
#
_cell.length_a   1.000
_cell.length_b   1.000
_cell.length_c   1.000
_cell.angle_alpha   90.00
_cell.angle_beta   90.00
_cell.angle_gamma   90.00
#
_symmetry.space_group_name_H-M   'P 1'
#
loop_
_entity.id
_entity.type
_entity.pdbx_description
1 polymer ?
#
loop_
_entity_poly.entity_id
_entity_poly.type
_entity_poly.pdbx_seq_one_letter_code
_entity_poly.pdbx_strand_id
1 'polypeptide(L)'
;MLQLLLAMRLTRRDIERFPAAVHLIVAEALEEARLSPPMGCSMATYELILRPELAAHAQLPFLETSTGQPHCGRVYKEDSLSARCPPTGGLETDAPAQLRRDDMDNMDTKLLRLRFPDDMRVDEVRRLLNSSEPVVIEVQQAPGTSDHEFIEEQEKQLFALCARTMTLPLGRGMFTLRTMLPRPSESLVMPKLCLLGKEPVKGTTIEMQQIEFPANMQMWPSFHNGVATGLKISPQAQDVDSNWIVYNKPKTHSHNALEHAGFLMALGLNGHLRTLSFMSVYKYLVKCDEMTNVGLLLGISAAHRGTMDTKTTKLLSVHLEALLPATAMELDIPQSTQVAAIMGIGLLYQGSAKRHIAEVLLQEIGRPPGPEMENSIERESYAMTAGLSLGLVTLGQGESPAGLRDLQLPDTLHYYMVGGVKRPISGSQKEKYRLASFQVREGDTVNIDVTAPGATLALGLMFFNSGNAAIAEWMKPPDSRYLLDMVRPDFLLLRTISRGLIQWENVQPNNAWFQAQFPRALRAHLKLPFYENEYAPEDHDVDYEAISQAYCNIMAGAAFCIGLKYAGTENMVAFATLRSVIKDFLRFPSRPMGECAGRTTVESCLMVLPSLISLVFAGSGNCEILRIIRFLRSRVGPQYPHITYGSHMAIHMSLGLLFLGAGRFTISQTPESVAALVCAFFPKFPIHSNDNRYHLQALRHLYVLAVEPRLFLPRDIDTNKLCLANISVLEVGATELRRLPIAPCILPVLSSLQQVVVDDENYWPVCFERSRNWHQLERALEMSAPIDIKKRTGCLSHLEDPDRLKSMLAQTLTMEQSICWQIDMNDLQQFASERMVKQFLSRCLDTNGTDLSPPELMKRHQVMLLFYNAVVKDRMHFLPVYLTLYDHVTKSMPNNIDVWQMKLIDAYLSRSQESEHPLISVELIQMMQELFKQEMEDSTRELCLPLREFLSRRRLDPSYVTTVSGPDLQRAFCVINYYNLMPNMLNGVDLSTGTVNYLRLMYEFRRLNLGAHTIFGLMKILQSLATEVVTLDEAALLAYTMGDQ
;
A
#
# COMPACT_ATOMS: atom_id res chain seq x y z
N MET A 1 -13.87 10.79 -33.11
CA MET A 1 -13.02 9.88 -33.91
C MET A 1 -12.84 8.50 -33.27
N LEU A 2 -12.40 8.43 -32.01
CA LEU A 2 -12.10 7.17 -31.34
C LEU A 2 -13.27 6.15 -31.31
N GLN A 3 -14.48 6.62 -30.99
CA GLN A 3 -15.70 5.80 -31.06
C GLN A 3 -16.00 5.27 -32.47
N LEU A 4 -15.69 6.04 -33.51
CA LEU A 4 -15.90 5.65 -34.90
C LEU A 4 -14.93 4.53 -35.31
N LEU A 5 -13.65 4.66 -34.93
CA LEU A 5 -12.65 3.60 -35.16
C LEU A 5 -13.03 2.29 -34.46
N LEU A 6 -13.54 2.38 -33.22
CA LEU A 6 -14.03 1.23 -32.47
C LEU A 6 -15.28 0.61 -33.13
N ALA A 7 -16.22 1.42 -33.60
CA ALA A 7 -17.40 0.95 -34.33
C ALA A 7 -17.02 0.24 -35.63
N MET A 8 -15.98 0.72 -36.32
CA MET A 8 -15.42 0.10 -37.54
C MET A 8 -14.52 -1.11 -37.25
N ARG A 9 -14.25 -1.44 -35.98
CA ARG A 9 -13.34 -2.52 -35.54
C ARG A 9 -11.92 -2.42 -36.13
N LEU A 10 -11.45 -1.20 -36.38
CA LEU A 10 -10.09 -0.97 -36.88
C LEU A 10 -9.07 -1.16 -35.75
N THR A 11 -8.05 -1.97 -35.99
CA THR A 11 -6.93 -2.18 -35.05
C THR A 11 -5.74 -1.28 -35.40
N ARG A 12 -4.77 -1.15 -34.47
CA ARG A 12 -3.55 -0.38 -34.74
C ARG A 12 -2.75 -0.91 -35.93
N ARG A 13 -2.76 -2.24 -36.13
CA ARG A 13 -2.13 -2.89 -37.30
C ARG A 13 -2.79 -2.53 -38.62
N ASP A 14 -4.09 -2.23 -38.60
CA ASP A 14 -4.81 -1.79 -39.79
C ASP A 14 -4.48 -0.33 -40.10
N ILE A 15 -4.32 0.50 -39.06
CA ILE A 15 -3.92 1.91 -39.18
C ILE A 15 -2.48 2.03 -39.72
N GLU A 16 -1.56 1.15 -39.31
CA GLU A 16 -0.18 1.11 -39.82
C GLU A 16 -0.08 0.85 -41.33
N ARG A 17 -1.13 0.26 -41.93
CA ARG A 17 -1.19 0.02 -43.39
C ARG A 17 -1.63 1.25 -44.18
N PHE A 18 -2.07 2.31 -43.52
CA PHE A 18 -2.45 3.54 -44.20
C PHE A 18 -1.22 4.25 -44.78
N PRO A 19 -1.39 5.00 -45.89
CA PRO A 19 -0.33 5.86 -46.40
C PRO A 19 0.14 6.86 -45.33
N ALA A 20 1.44 7.17 -45.31
CA ALA A 20 2.09 7.91 -44.22
C ALA A 20 1.37 9.22 -43.82
N ALA A 21 0.88 9.99 -44.80
CA ALA A 21 0.15 11.23 -44.56
C ALA A 21 -1.22 11.00 -43.88
N VAL A 22 -1.96 9.97 -44.29
CA VAL A 22 -3.26 9.61 -43.68
C VAL A 22 -3.06 9.01 -42.30
N HIS A 23 -2.03 8.17 -42.15
CA HIS A 23 -1.64 7.61 -40.86
C HIS A 23 -1.33 8.73 -39.87
N LEU A 24 -0.55 9.74 -40.26
CA LEU A 24 -0.20 10.88 -39.41
C LEU A 24 -1.43 11.60 -38.83
N ILE A 25 -2.44 11.89 -39.66
CA ILE A 25 -3.67 12.58 -39.23
C ILE A 25 -4.47 11.73 -38.24
N VAL A 26 -4.65 10.44 -38.54
CA VAL A 26 -5.37 9.50 -37.66
C VAL A 26 -4.67 9.34 -36.33
N ALA A 27 -3.34 9.28 -36.40
CA ALA A 27 -2.48 9.12 -35.27
C ALA A 27 -2.46 10.32 -34.32
N GLU A 28 -2.52 11.54 -34.84
CA GLU A 28 -2.56 12.76 -34.04
C GLU A 28 -3.75 12.74 -33.08
N ALA A 29 -4.93 12.45 -33.60
CA ALA A 29 -6.14 12.31 -32.78
C ALA A 29 -6.03 11.18 -31.75
N LEU A 30 -5.27 10.11 -32.05
CA LEU A 30 -5.03 9.01 -31.11
C LEU A 30 -3.99 9.38 -30.05
N GLU A 31 -3.02 10.24 -30.36
CA GLU A 31 -2.02 10.71 -29.39
C GLU A 31 -2.62 11.70 -28.40
N GLU A 32 -3.50 12.60 -28.83
CA GLU A 32 -4.27 13.46 -27.91
C GLU A 32 -5.07 12.62 -26.90
N ALA A 33 -5.69 11.55 -27.38
CA ALA A 33 -6.39 10.57 -26.54
C ALA A 33 -5.42 9.74 -25.68
N ARG A 34 -4.14 9.59 -26.08
CA ARG A 34 -3.10 8.89 -25.29
C ARG A 34 -2.60 9.74 -24.14
N LEU A 35 -2.44 11.04 -24.37
CA LEU A 35 -2.10 12.03 -23.35
C LEU A 35 -3.23 12.18 -22.32
N SER A 36 -4.49 12.18 -22.78
CA SER A 36 -5.69 12.31 -21.96
C SER A 36 -6.66 11.13 -22.14
N PRO A 37 -6.34 9.96 -21.58
CA PRO A 37 -7.16 8.77 -21.77
C PRO A 37 -8.55 8.93 -21.13
N PRO A 38 -9.64 8.55 -21.81
CA PRO A 38 -10.96 8.53 -21.21
C PRO A 38 -11.02 7.45 -20.12
N MET A 39 -11.54 7.80 -18.95
CA MET A 39 -11.58 6.92 -17.78
C MET A 39 -12.76 5.93 -17.84
N GLY A 40 -12.51 4.67 -17.48
CA GLY A 40 -13.55 3.62 -17.40
C GLY A 40 -13.98 3.04 -18.75
N CYS A 41 -13.14 3.16 -19.79
CA CYS A 41 -13.45 2.61 -21.11
C CYS A 41 -13.10 1.11 -21.24
N SER A 42 -13.53 0.49 -22.34
CA SER A 42 -13.27 -0.92 -22.63
C SER A 42 -11.79 -1.17 -22.94
N MET A 43 -11.33 -2.41 -22.75
CA MET A 43 -9.98 -2.87 -23.10
C MET A 43 -9.57 -2.48 -24.53
N ALA A 44 -10.45 -2.70 -25.52
CA ALA A 44 -10.20 -2.38 -26.92
C ALA A 44 -9.91 -0.88 -27.15
N THR A 45 -10.50 -0.01 -26.32
CA THR A 45 -10.23 1.44 -26.36
C THR A 45 -8.79 1.73 -25.96
N TYR A 46 -8.33 1.15 -24.85
CA TYR A 46 -6.98 1.38 -24.33
C TYR A 46 -5.89 0.72 -25.18
N GLU A 47 -6.19 -0.43 -25.81
CA GLU A 47 -5.31 -1.05 -26.80
C GLU A 47 -5.12 -0.17 -28.04
N LEU A 48 -6.19 0.47 -28.53
CA LEU A 48 -6.14 1.38 -29.67
C LEU A 48 -5.27 2.62 -29.41
N ILE A 49 -5.30 3.12 -28.17
CA ILE A 49 -4.54 4.29 -27.68
C ILE A 49 -3.09 3.92 -27.27
N LEU A 50 -2.72 2.63 -27.27
CA LEU A 50 -1.40 2.14 -26.84
C LEU A 50 -1.10 2.38 -25.34
N ARG A 51 -2.13 2.29 -24.50
CA ARG A 51 -2.07 2.34 -23.03
C ARG A 51 -2.35 0.94 -22.44
N PRO A 52 -1.43 -0.03 -22.58
CA PRO A 52 -1.64 -1.41 -22.18
C PRO A 52 -1.90 -1.57 -20.67
N GLU A 53 -1.40 -0.65 -19.84
CA GLU A 53 -1.62 -0.67 -18.40
C GLU A 53 -3.10 -0.43 -18.03
N LEU A 54 -3.76 0.52 -18.69
CA LEU A 54 -5.19 0.76 -18.50
C LEU A 54 -6.05 -0.39 -19.07
N ALA A 55 -5.58 -1.02 -20.14
CA ALA A 55 -6.20 -2.22 -20.71
C ALA A 55 -6.14 -3.40 -19.71
N ALA A 56 -5.01 -3.58 -19.03
CA ALA A 56 -4.86 -4.59 -17.97
C ALA A 56 -5.76 -4.29 -16.77
N HIS A 57 -5.88 -3.02 -16.35
CA HIS A 57 -6.77 -2.64 -15.24
C HIS A 57 -8.24 -2.91 -15.56
N ALA A 58 -8.66 -2.72 -16.81
CA ALA A 58 -10.02 -3.04 -17.26
C ALA A 58 -10.35 -4.55 -17.22
N GLN A 59 -9.35 -5.44 -17.17
CA GLN A 59 -9.54 -6.88 -17.06
C GLN A 59 -9.64 -7.38 -15.60
N LEU A 60 -9.15 -6.60 -14.63
CA LEU A 60 -9.19 -6.96 -13.20
C LEU A 60 -10.60 -7.39 -12.73
N PRO A 61 -11.72 -6.79 -13.17
CA PRO A 61 -13.06 -7.23 -12.78
C PRO A 61 -13.50 -8.59 -13.34
N PHE A 62 -12.97 -9.04 -14.48
CA PHE A 62 -13.44 -10.24 -15.20
C PHE A 62 -12.65 -11.51 -14.89
N LEU A 63 -11.46 -11.38 -14.29
CA LEU A 63 -10.60 -12.51 -13.90
C LEU A 63 -11.22 -13.42 -12.82
N GLU A 64 -12.32 -13.00 -12.17
CA GLU A 64 -13.10 -13.83 -11.24
C GLU A 64 -13.89 -14.95 -11.93
N THR A 65 -14.17 -14.83 -13.24
CA THR A 65 -15.07 -15.78 -13.94
C THR A 65 -14.39 -16.97 -14.59
N SER A 66 -13.05 -16.98 -14.70
CA SER A 66 -12.31 -18.17 -15.14
C SER A 66 -11.93 -19.04 -13.94
N THR A 67 -12.88 -19.86 -13.48
CA THR A 67 -12.64 -20.96 -12.54
C THR A 67 -11.56 -21.90 -13.11
N GLY A 68 -10.41 -22.02 -12.43
CA GLY A 68 -9.48 -23.12 -12.66
C GLY A 68 -8.01 -22.79 -12.94
N GLN A 69 -7.58 -21.52 -12.92
CA GLN A 69 -6.15 -21.19 -12.84
C GLN A 69 -5.84 -20.26 -11.68
N PRO A 70 -5.12 -20.71 -10.64
CA PRO A 70 -4.66 -19.84 -9.58
C PRO A 70 -3.59 -18.90 -10.14
N HIS A 71 -3.93 -17.63 -10.37
CA HIS A 71 -2.93 -16.63 -10.75
C HIS A 71 -2.14 -16.07 -9.57
N CYS A 72 -2.35 -16.60 -8.36
CA CYS A 72 -1.44 -16.37 -7.22
C CYS A 72 -0.01 -16.87 -7.47
N GLY A 73 0.24 -17.69 -8.50
CA GLY A 73 1.59 -17.96 -9.00
C GLY A 73 2.31 -16.74 -9.62
N ARG A 74 1.62 -15.60 -9.79
CA ARG A 74 2.20 -14.28 -10.13
C ARG A 74 2.18 -13.29 -8.97
N VAL A 75 1.59 -13.65 -7.82
CA VAL A 75 1.76 -12.92 -6.55
C VAL A 75 3.15 -13.32 -6.04
N TYR A 76 4.14 -12.46 -6.33
CA TYR A 76 5.57 -12.61 -5.98
C TYR A 76 6.34 -13.72 -6.73
N LYS A 77 6.67 -13.51 -8.02
CA LYS A 77 8.00 -13.96 -8.48
C LYS A 77 9.00 -12.89 -8.14
N GLU A 78 9.74 -13.11 -7.07
CA GLU A 78 10.81 -12.23 -6.60
C GLU A 78 11.92 -12.04 -7.63
N ASP A 79 11.98 -12.82 -8.71
CA ASP A 79 12.99 -12.69 -9.78
C ASP A 79 12.98 -11.35 -10.54
N SER A 80 11.97 -10.53 -10.31
CA SER A 80 11.67 -9.34 -11.12
C SER A 80 12.22 -8.01 -10.56
N LEU A 81 13.51 -7.93 -10.19
CA LEU A 81 14.23 -6.64 -9.95
C LEU A 81 15.74 -6.75 -10.25
N SER A 82 16.30 -5.69 -10.83
CA SER A 82 17.74 -5.37 -10.80
C SER A 82 18.02 -4.51 -9.57
N ALA A 83 19.11 -4.80 -8.84
CA ALA A 83 19.48 -4.04 -7.65
C ALA A 83 19.88 -2.60 -8.02
N ARG A 84 19.53 -1.63 -7.16
CA ARG A 84 19.86 -0.20 -7.32
C ARG A 84 21.39 0.04 -7.40
N CYS A 85 22.16 -0.87 -6.80
CA CYS A 85 23.59 -1.04 -6.97
C CYS A 85 23.90 -2.56 -6.99
N PRO A 86 24.82 -3.07 -7.82
CA PRO A 86 25.49 -4.32 -7.47
C PRO A 86 26.13 -4.12 -6.09
N PRO A 87 26.10 -5.11 -5.18
CA PRO A 87 26.79 -4.99 -3.91
C PRO A 87 28.26 -4.69 -4.21
N THR A 88 28.71 -3.47 -3.91
CA THR A 88 30.14 -3.17 -3.80
C THR A 88 30.71 -4.17 -2.82
N GLY A 89 31.69 -4.96 -3.26
CA GLY A 89 32.23 -6.17 -2.62
C GLY A 89 32.59 -6.03 -1.14
N GLY A 90 31.56 -5.96 -0.30
CA GLY A 90 31.61 -6.26 1.12
C GLY A 90 31.40 -7.75 1.22
N LEU A 91 32.48 -8.45 1.58
CA LEU A 91 32.53 -9.84 2.03
C LEU A 91 31.14 -10.45 2.16
N GLU A 92 30.70 -11.18 1.12
CA GLU A 92 29.80 -12.30 1.34
C GLU A 92 30.53 -13.19 2.34
N THR A 93 30.25 -12.99 3.62
CA THR A 93 30.33 -14.08 4.56
C THR A 93 29.30 -15.08 4.07
N ASP A 94 29.73 -15.96 3.16
CA ASP A 94 29.23 -17.31 2.96
C ASP A 94 29.35 -18.08 4.29
N ALA A 95 28.70 -17.56 5.34
CA ALA A 95 28.15 -18.43 6.34
C ALA A 95 27.06 -19.18 5.59
N PRO A 96 27.16 -20.52 5.43
CA PRO A 96 26.11 -21.27 4.78
C PRO A 96 24.81 -20.90 5.47
N ALA A 97 23.74 -20.71 4.69
CA ALA A 97 22.38 -20.66 5.20
C ALA A 97 22.07 -22.01 5.88
N GLN A 98 22.67 -22.26 7.04
CA GLN A 98 22.14 -23.17 8.04
C GLN A 98 20.76 -22.58 8.33
N LEU A 99 19.74 -23.18 7.70
CA LEU A 99 18.33 -22.85 7.83
C LEU A 99 18.03 -22.32 9.23
N ARG A 100 18.05 -20.99 9.39
CA ARG A 100 17.73 -20.35 10.65
C ARG A 100 16.26 -20.61 10.85
N ARG A 101 15.90 -21.53 11.74
CA ARG A 101 14.49 -21.89 12.02
C ARG A 101 13.84 -20.83 12.91
N ASP A 102 13.93 -19.56 12.52
CA ASP A 102 13.34 -18.41 13.20
C ASP A 102 11.96 -18.05 12.63
N ASP A 103 11.51 -18.78 11.60
CA ASP A 103 10.18 -18.70 11.00
C ASP A 103 9.92 -17.38 10.24
N MET A 104 11.00 -16.61 9.98
CA MET A 104 11.04 -15.30 9.34
C MET A 104 11.85 -15.31 8.03
N ASP A 105 12.09 -16.48 7.43
CA ASP A 105 12.95 -16.62 6.24
C ASP A 105 12.42 -15.90 5.00
N ASN A 106 11.09 -15.80 4.85
CA ASN A 106 10.45 -15.11 3.72
C ASN A 106 10.42 -13.57 3.89
N MET A 107 11.24 -13.00 4.78
CA MET A 107 11.24 -11.56 5.05
C MET A 107 12.28 -10.78 4.24
N ASP A 108 13.25 -11.43 3.60
CA ASP A 108 14.23 -10.77 2.72
C ASP A 108 13.68 -10.52 1.31
N THR A 109 12.41 -10.12 1.23
CA THR A 109 11.72 -9.92 -0.04
C THR A 109 12.25 -8.69 -0.75
N LYS A 110 12.36 -8.78 -2.09
CA LYS A 110 12.77 -7.65 -2.93
C LYS A 110 11.86 -6.42 -2.77
N LEU A 111 10.60 -6.60 -2.39
CA LEU A 111 9.67 -5.52 -2.04
C LEU A 111 10.14 -4.68 -0.85
N LEU A 112 10.67 -5.33 0.19
CA LEU A 112 11.13 -4.63 1.39
C LEU A 112 12.37 -3.79 1.11
N ARG A 113 13.25 -4.28 0.24
CA ARG A 113 14.39 -3.51 -0.27
C ARG A 113 13.97 -2.29 -1.11
N LEU A 114 12.81 -2.33 -1.77
CA LEU A 114 12.26 -1.15 -2.46
C LEU A 114 11.69 -0.12 -1.49
N ARG A 115 11.02 -0.57 -0.43
CA ARG A 115 10.42 0.33 0.58
C ARG A 115 11.45 0.95 1.52
N PHE A 116 12.48 0.18 1.86
CA PHE A 116 13.55 0.58 2.77
C PHE A 116 14.92 0.36 2.09
N PRO A 117 15.26 1.15 1.06
CA PRO A 117 16.49 0.94 0.28
C PRO A 117 17.77 1.28 1.05
N ASP A 118 17.73 2.31 1.89
CA ASP A 118 18.92 2.91 2.49
C ASP A 118 19.20 2.43 3.93
N ASP A 119 18.37 1.53 4.48
CA ASP A 119 18.41 1.15 5.91
C ASP A 119 18.06 -0.33 6.14
N MET A 120 18.87 -1.01 6.96
CA MET A 120 18.74 -2.43 7.33
C MET A 120 17.75 -2.65 8.48
N ARG A 121 16.68 -1.86 8.52
CA ARG A 121 15.69 -1.87 9.62
C ARG A 121 14.94 -3.20 9.73
N VAL A 122 14.72 -3.90 8.61
CA VAL A 122 14.02 -5.18 8.58
C VAL A 122 14.87 -6.27 9.25
N ASP A 123 16.16 -6.31 8.94
CA ASP A 123 17.11 -7.25 9.58
C ASP A 123 17.22 -7.00 11.09
N GLU A 124 17.27 -5.73 11.48
CA GLU A 124 17.25 -5.35 12.88
C GLU A 124 15.96 -5.81 13.59
N VAL A 125 14.80 -5.62 12.96
CA VAL A 125 13.51 -6.08 13.52
C VAL A 125 13.47 -7.61 13.62
N ARG A 126 13.93 -8.34 12.60
CA ARG A 126 14.08 -9.80 12.61
C ARG A 126 14.95 -10.25 13.79
N ARG A 127 16.10 -9.61 13.99
CA ARG A 127 17.00 -9.86 15.13
C ARG A 127 16.33 -9.58 16.48
N LEU A 128 15.55 -8.51 16.59
CA LEU A 128 14.86 -8.13 17.82
C LEU A 128 13.68 -9.05 18.18
N LEU A 129 13.04 -9.68 17.18
CA LEU A 129 11.89 -10.58 17.31
C LEU A 129 12.26 -12.08 17.24
N ASN A 130 13.54 -12.41 17.05
CA ASN A 130 13.99 -13.80 17.07
C ASN A 130 13.83 -14.41 18.47
N SER A 131 13.10 -15.51 18.54
CA SER A 131 12.83 -16.27 19.77
C SER A 131 13.40 -17.69 19.73
N SER A 132 14.07 -18.09 18.64
CA SER A 132 14.51 -19.47 18.40
C SER A 132 15.95 -19.75 18.80
N GLU A 133 16.75 -18.70 18.99
CA GLU A 133 18.15 -18.78 19.38
C GLU A 133 18.33 -18.45 20.87
N PRO A 134 19.35 -19.04 21.54
CA PRO A 134 19.64 -18.73 22.94
C PRO A 134 20.10 -17.27 23.11
N VAL A 135 19.72 -16.66 24.23
CA VAL A 135 20.05 -15.25 24.52
C VAL A 135 21.47 -15.15 25.07
N VAL A 136 22.23 -14.16 24.59
CA VAL A 136 23.59 -13.90 25.10
C VAL A 136 23.52 -13.23 26.47
N ILE A 137 24.25 -13.76 27.45
CA ILE A 137 24.35 -13.23 28.81
C ILE A 137 25.77 -12.74 29.08
N GLU A 138 25.91 -11.42 29.20
CA GLU A 138 27.15 -10.73 29.51
C GLU A 138 27.15 -10.27 30.97
N VAL A 139 27.57 -11.16 31.89
CA VAL A 139 27.75 -10.83 33.31
C VAL A 139 29.20 -11.12 33.68
N GLN A 140 29.86 -10.15 34.34
CA GLN A 140 31.23 -10.30 34.82
C GLN A 140 31.21 -10.71 36.29
N GLN A 141 31.94 -11.76 36.64
CA GLN A 141 32.08 -12.20 38.03
C GLN A 141 32.86 -11.14 38.82
N ALA A 142 32.23 -10.55 39.85
CA ALA A 142 32.90 -9.58 40.69
C ALA A 142 33.97 -10.24 41.59
N PRO A 143 35.10 -9.56 41.88
CA PRO A 143 36.14 -10.11 42.74
C PRO A 143 35.58 -10.42 44.14
N GLY A 144 35.62 -11.70 44.54
CA GLY A 144 35.11 -12.17 45.84
C GLY A 144 33.70 -12.77 45.81
N THR A 145 33.01 -12.80 44.66
CA THR A 145 31.75 -13.54 44.48
C THR A 145 32.04 -15.02 44.27
N SER A 146 31.37 -15.90 45.02
CA SER A 146 31.53 -17.35 44.83
C SER A 146 30.98 -17.81 43.47
N ASP A 147 31.46 -18.93 42.95
CA ASP A 147 30.97 -19.49 41.68
C ASP A 147 29.47 -19.81 41.73
N HIS A 148 28.96 -20.19 42.91
CA HIS A 148 27.54 -20.44 43.12
C HIS A 148 26.70 -19.16 43.00
N GLU A 149 27.11 -18.08 43.69
CA GLU A 149 26.44 -16.78 43.60
C GLU A 149 26.51 -16.21 42.19
N PHE A 150 27.60 -16.44 41.47
CA PHE A 150 27.75 -16.01 40.08
C PHE A 150 26.79 -16.76 39.14
N ILE A 151 26.63 -18.08 39.31
CA ILE A 151 25.65 -18.86 38.55
C ILE A 151 24.23 -18.37 38.86
N GLU A 152 23.90 -18.11 40.13
CA GLU A 152 22.60 -17.57 40.53
C GLU A 152 22.33 -16.19 39.90
N GLU A 153 23.34 -15.32 39.83
CA GLU A 153 23.24 -14.02 39.14
C GLU A 153 23.00 -14.18 37.63
N GLN A 154 23.71 -15.12 36.99
CA GLN A 154 23.48 -15.47 35.58
C GLN A 154 22.07 -16.01 35.34
N GLU A 155 21.56 -16.88 36.22
CA GLU A 155 20.19 -17.40 36.14
C GLU A 155 19.14 -16.29 36.36
N LYS A 156 19.35 -15.36 37.30
CA LYS A 156 18.43 -14.23 37.54
C LYS A 156 18.34 -13.33 36.32
N GLN A 157 19.48 -13.07 35.68
CA GLN A 157 19.54 -12.31 34.44
C GLN A 157 18.89 -13.07 33.28
N LEU A 158 19.10 -14.40 33.19
CA LEU A 158 18.42 -15.26 32.22
C LEU A 158 16.90 -15.19 32.40
N PHE A 159 16.39 -15.30 33.62
CA PHE A 159 14.96 -15.23 33.92
C PHE A 159 14.34 -13.90 33.45
N ALA A 160 15.00 -12.77 33.72
CA ALA A 160 14.56 -11.45 33.24
C ALA A 160 14.56 -11.38 31.70
N LEU A 161 15.55 -11.97 31.05
CA LEU A 161 15.62 -12.03 29.58
C LEU A 161 14.55 -12.99 29.00
N CYS A 162 14.24 -14.09 29.68
CA CYS A 162 13.17 -15.02 29.32
C CYS A 162 11.79 -14.37 29.40
N ALA A 163 11.54 -13.52 30.40
CA ALA A 163 10.31 -12.72 30.48
C ALA A 163 10.10 -11.89 29.20
N ARG A 164 11.17 -11.30 28.65
CA ARG A 164 11.16 -10.64 27.34
C ARG A 164 10.98 -11.65 26.20
N THR A 165 11.78 -12.71 26.13
CA THR A 165 11.74 -13.70 25.03
C THR A 165 10.36 -14.34 24.85
N MET A 166 9.66 -14.63 25.95
CA MET A 166 8.31 -15.21 25.95
C MET A 166 7.24 -14.32 25.28
N THR A 167 7.49 -13.01 25.13
CA THR A 167 6.55 -12.06 24.51
C THR A 167 6.85 -11.77 23.04
N LEU A 168 8.04 -12.15 22.55
CA LEU A 168 8.46 -11.94 21.16
C LEU A 168 7.48 -12.52 20.12
N PRO A 169 6.85 -13.70 20.34
CA PRO A 169 5.90 -14.26 19.38
C PRO A 169 4.75 -13.32 18.99
N LEU A 170 4.26 -12.48 19.90
CA LEU A 170 3.18 -11.53 19.56
C LEU A 170 3.62 -10.51 18.51
N GLY A 171 4.80 -9.92 18.71
CA GLY A 171 5.41 -9.01 17.73
C GLY A 171 5.78 -9.72 16.43
N ARG A 172 6.28 -10.96 16.51
CA ARG A 172 6.61 -11.79 15.35
C ARG A 172 5.38 -12.10 14.50
N GLY A 173 4.26 -12.42 15.12
CA GLY A 173 2.99 -12.69 14.42
C GLY A 173 2.47 -11.47 13.67
N MET A 174 2.57 -10.28 14.27
CA MET A 174 2.26 -9.01 13.59
C MET A 174 3.21 -8.73 12.44
N PHE A 175 4.52 -8.94 12.65
CA PHE A 175 5.56 -8.67 11.66
C PHE A 175 5.43 -9.57 10.42
N THR A 176 5.16 -10.86 10.61
CA THR A 176 5.11 -11.85 9.53
C THR A 176 3.70 -12.13 8.99
N LEU A 177 2.70 -11.36 9.44
CA LEU A 177 1.28 -11.53 9.09
C LEU A 177 1.05 -11.66 7.57
N ARG A 178 0.39 -12.75 7.15
CA ARG A 178 -0.08 -13.03 5.78
C ARG A 178 1.01 -12.95 4.70
N THR A 179 2.23 -13.37 5.03
CA THR A 179 3.39 -13.33 4.12
C THR A 179 3.68 -14.64 3.38
N MET A 180 3.02 -15.74 3.73
CA MET A 180 3.30 -17.08 3.21
C MET A 180 2.05 -17.73 2.57
N LEU A 181 2.28 -18.42 1.45
CA LEU A 181 1.31 -19.31 0.82
C LEU A 181 1.81 -20.76 1.01
N PRO A 182 1.19 -21.56 1.89
CA PRO A 182 1.63 -22.93 2.14
C PRO A 182 1.29 -23.82 0.94
N ARG A 183 2.17 -24.79 0.66
CA ARG A 183 1.87 -25.86 -0.29
C ARG A 183 1.13 -27.00 0.42
N PRO A 184 0.13 -27.65 -0.21
CA PRO A 184 -0.67 -28.69 0.45
C PRO A 184 0.13 -29.93 0.88
N SER A 185 1.30 -30.20 0.28
CA SER A 185 2.18 -31.30 0.67
C SER A 185 3.13 -31.00 1.83
N GLU A 186 3.29 -29.72 2.20
CA GLU A 186 4.25 -29.29 3.22
C GLU A 186 3.56 -29.15 4.58
N SER A 187 4.14 -29.77 5.61
CA SER A 187 3.78 -29.50 7.01
C SER A 187 4.46 -28.23 7.47
N LEU A 188 3.72 -27.33 8.13
CA LEU A 188 4.29 -26.11 8.69
C LEU A 188 5.09 -26.46 9.96
N VAL A 189 6.40 -26.21 9.94
CA VAL A 189 7.26 -26.44 11.11
C VAL A 189 7.20 -25.20 11.99
N MET A 190 6.71 -25.37 13.22
CA MET A 190 6.68 -24.29 14.20
C MET A 190 8.10 -24.04 14.76
N PRO A 191 8.54 -22.78 14.88
CA PRO A 191 9.84 -22.44 15.45
C PRO A 191 9.86 -22.79 16.93
N LYS A 192 10.97 -23.30 17.44
CA LYS A 192 11.09 -23.59 18.88
C LYS A 192 11.20 -22.28 19.65
N LEU A 193 10.46 -22.13 20.75
CA LEU A 193 10.67 -21.04 21.69
C LEU A 193 11.87 -21.38 22.61
N CYS A 194 13.00 -20.71 22.42
CA CYS A 194 14.22 -20.96 23.18
C CYS A 194 14.29 -20.07 24.44
N LEU A 195 14.35 -20.69 25.61
CA LEU A 195 14.49 -20.02 26.91
C LEU A 195 15.86 -20.28 27.55
N LEU A 196 16.88 -20.50 26.72
CA LEU A 196 18.24 -20.82 27.15
C LEU A 196 19.15 -19.59 27.02
N GLY A 197 20.13 -19.49 27.93
CA GLY A 197 21.20 -18.50 27.87
C GLY A 197 22.46 -19.07 27.24
N LYS A 198 23.30 -18.21 26.66
CA LYS A 198 24.64 -18.56 26.20
C LYS A 198 25.67 -17.54 26.65
N GLU A 199 26.77 -18.01 27.23
CA GLU A 199 27.91 -17.16 27.56
C GLU A 199 28.69 -16.78 26.28
N PRO A 200 29.04 -15.50 26.05
CA PRO A 200 29.66 -15.05 24.80
C PRO A 200 31.07 -15.62 24.56
N VAL A 201 31.87 -15.81 25.60
CA VAL A 201 33.29 -16.19 25.47
C VAL A 201 33.45 -17.70 25.34
N LYS A 202 32.87 -18.47 26.26
CA LYS A 202 33.00 -19.94 26.30
C LYS A 202 31.92 -20.67 25.51
N GLY A 203 30.80 -20.00 25.21
CA GLY A 203 29.66 -20.62 24.55
C GLY A 203 28.90 -21.64 25.39
N THR A 204 29.13 -21.67 26.71
CA THR A 204 28.42 -22.50 27.68
C THR A 204 26.93 -22.16 27.67
N THR A 205 26.08 -23.19 27.77
CA THR A 205 24.63 -23.00 27.85
C THR A 205 24.24 -22.81 29.31
N ILE A 206 23.48 -21.76 29.59
CA ILE A 206 22.97 -21.43 30.92
C ILE A 206 21.49 -21.80 30.93
N GLU A 207 21.08 -22.59 31.92
CA GLU A 207 19.71 -23.04 32.14
C GLU A 207 19.24 -22.54 33.50
N MET A 208 17.92 -22.35 33.67
CA MET A 208 17.34 -21.99 34.96
C MET A 208 17.11 -23.27 35.77
N GLN A 209 18.04 -23.64 36.66
CA GLN A 209 17.93 -24.85 37.50
C GLN A 209 17.79 -24.53 38.98
N GLN A 210 18.43 -23.47 39.46
CA GLN A 210 18.45 -23.08 40.87
C GLN A 210 17.28 -22.15 41.24
N ILE A 211 16.74 -21.41 40.27
CA ILE A 211 15.59 -20.52 40.49
C ILE A 211 14.27 -21.28 40.42
N GLU A 212 13.43 -21.12 41.44
CA GLU A 212 12.04 -21.59 41.41
C GLU A 212 11.19 -20.71 40.50
N PHE A 213 10.58 -21.30 39.47
CA PHE A 213 9.62 -20.64 38.58
C PHE A 213 8.37 -21.50 38.36
N PRO A 214 7.21 -20.89 38.01
CA PRO A 214 5.98 -21.64 37.83
C PRO A 214 6.07 -22.69 36.71
N ALA A 215 5.66 -23.94 36.98
CA ALA A 215 5.75 -25.04 36.03
C ALA A 215 4.97 -24.79 34.71
N ASN A 216 3.94 -23.94 34.76
CA ASN A 216 3.11 -23.56 33.62
C ASN A 216 3.64 -22.34 32.84
N MET A 217 4.81 -21.78 33.17
CA MET A 217 5.31 -20.52 32.60
C MET A 217 5.32 -20.45 31.06
N GLN A 218 5.50 -21.60 30.38
CA GLN A 218 5.58 -21.72 28.92
C GLN A 218 4.22 -21.78 28.21
N MET A 219 3.10 -21.94 28.94
CA MET A 219 1.80 -22.25 28.38
C MET A 219 1.30 -21.20 27.36
N TRP A 220 1.15 -19.95 27.79
CA TRP A 220 0.74 -18.83 26.93
C TRP A 220 1.79 -18.41 25.90
N PRO A 221 3.09 -18.35 26.24
CA PRO A 221 4.13 -18.08 25.24
C PRO A 221 4.14 -19.07 24.07
N SER A 222 3.99 -20.38 24.33
CA SER A 222 3.87 -21.41 23.28
C SER A 222 2.57 -21.27 22.49
N PHE A 223 1.45 -20.94 23.14
CA PHE A 223 0.21 -20.61 22.43
C PHE A 223 0.42 -19.44 21.46
N HIS A 224 1.03 -18.33 21.91
CA HIS A 224 1.35 -17.17 21.06
C HIS A 224 2.34 -17.50 19.95
N ASN A 225 3.30 -18.40 20.21
CA ASN A 225 4.22 -18.95 19.21
C ASN A 225 3.47 -19.62 18.07
N GLY A 226 2.51 -20.48 18.39
CA GLY A 226 1.62 -21.12 17.45
C GLY A 226 0.74 -20.16 16.66
N VAL A 227 0.15 -19.16 17.34
CA VAL A 227 -0.65 -18.11 16.69
C VAL A 227 0.21 -17.36 15.66
N ALA A 228 1.40 -16.91 16.06
CA ALA A 228 2.30 -16.18 15.18
C ALA A 228 2.65 -16.98 13.91
N THR A 229 2.88 -18.29 14.05
CA THR A 229 3.19 -19.16 12.92
C THR A 229 1.99 -19.35 11.99
N GLY A 230 0.77 -19.49 12.53
CA GLY A 230 -0.45 -19.60 11.71
C GLY A 230 -0.86 -18.30 11.03
N LEU A 231 -0.58 -17.15 11.64
CA LEU A 231 -0.92 -15.83 11.08
C LEU A 231 -0.13 -15.49 9.82
N LYS A 232 1.00 -16.16 9.57
CA LYS A 232 1.77 -16.00 8.34
C LYS A 232 1.02 -16.46 7.09
N ILE A 233 0.06 -17.37 7.24
CA ILE A 233 -0.70 -17.90 6.11
C ILE A 233 -1.61 -16.80 5.56
N SER A 234 -1.54 -16.55 4.25
CA SER A 234 -2.43 -15.59 3.58
C SER A 234 -3.89 -16.11 3.55
N PRO A 235 -4.92 -15.26 3.70
CA PRO A 235 -6.32 -15.63 3.52
C PRO A 235 -6.63 -16.14 2.10
N GLN A 236 -5.80 -15.81 1.12
CA GLN A 236 -5.94 -16.23 -0.26
C GLN A 236 -5.50 -17.69 -0.51
N ALA A 237 -4.93 -18.36 0.49
CA ALA A 237 -4.50 -19.75 0.37
C ALA A 237 -5.71 -20.69 0.24
N GLN A 238 -6.04 -21.09 -0.99
CA GLN A 238 -7.16 -22.02 -1.26
C GLN A 238 -6.84 -23.47 -0.91
N ASP A 239 -5.56 -23.82 -0.82
CA ASP A 239 -5.07 -25.18 -0.58
C ASP A 239 -5.15 -25.63 0.89
N VAL A 240 -5.66 -24.77 1.79
CA VAL A 240 -5.84 -25.06 3.22
C VAL A 240 -7.20 -25.72 3.44
N ASP A 241 -7.25 -27.04 3.23
CA ASP A 241 -8.44 -27.85 3.45
C ASP A 241 -8.51 -28.44 4.88
N SER A 242 -9.67 -29.03 5.23
CA SER A 242 -9.86 -29.67 6.54
C SER A 242 -8.83 -30.78 6.81
N ASN A 243 -8.31 -31.44 5.78
CA ASN A 243 -7.32 -32.50 5.94
C ASN A 243 -5.94 -31.95 6.25
N TRP A 244 -5.52 -30.88 5.58
CA TRP A 244 -4.26 -30.19 5.84
C TRP A 244 -4.20 -29.63 7.26
N ILE A 245 -5.30 -29.07 7.76
CA ILE A 245 -5.38 -28.59 9.16
C ILE A 245 -5.16 -29.75 10.15
N VAL A 246 -5.76 -30.91 9.89
CA VAL A 246 -5.60 -32.10 10.74
C VAL A 246 -4.22 -32.74 10.55
N TYR A 247 -3.63 -32.65 9.36
CA TYR A 247 -2.30 -33.16 9.05
C TYR A 247 -1.20 -32.45 9.86
N ASN A 248 -1.36 -31.13 10.08
CA ASN A 248 -0.45 -30.33 10.90
C ASN A 248 -0.58 -30.60 12.41
N LYS A 249 -1.51 -31.46 12.84
CA LYS A 249 -1.64 -31.84 14.25
C LYS A 249 -0.38 -32.59 14.71
N PRO A 250 0.30 -32.13 15.77
CA PRO A 250 1.51 -32.77 16.24
C PRO A 250 1.24 -34.18 16.76
N LYS A 251 2.15 -35.11 16.43
CA LYS A 251 2.06 -36.52 16.86
C LYS A 251 2.41 -36.72 18.34
N THR A 252 3.22 -35.83 18.92
CA THR A 252 3.70 -35.90 20.31
C THR A 252 2.88 -34.99 21.23
N HIS A 253 2.48 -35.47 22.42
CA HIS A 253 1.39 -34.89 23.21
C HIS A 253 1.73 -33.74 24.18
N SER A 254 2.99 -33.42 24.51
CA SER A 254 3.27 -32.51 25.65
C SER A 254 3.51 -31.04 25.31
N HIS A 255 4.39 -30.70 24.36
CA HIS A 255 4.74 -29.27 24.10
C HIS A 255 4.13 -28.71 22.81
N ASN A 256 4.08 -29.51 21.74
CA ASN A 256 3.58 -29.03 20.45
C ASN A 256 2.05 -28.85 20.45
N ALA A 257 1.32 -29.46 21.40
CA ALA A 257 -0.13 -29.33 21.49
C ALA A 257 -0.57 -27.88 21.79
N LEU A 258 0.19 -27.17 22.64
CA LEU A 258 -0.06 -25.76 22.99
C LEU A 258 0.14 -24.84 21.77
N GLU A 259 1.20 -25.10 20.99
CA GLU A 259 1.46 -24.35 19.76
C GLU A 259 0.39 -24.65 18.70
N HIS A 260 -0.06 -25.91 18.60
CA HIS A 260 -1.17 -26.28 17.71
C HIS A 260 -2.48 -25.57 18.07
N ALA A 261 -2.77 -25.41 19.36
CA ALA A 261 -3.94 -24.65 19.82
C ALA A 261 -3.91 -23.20 19.33
N GLY A 262 -2.76 -22.53 19.46
CA GLY A 262 -2.56 -21.18 18.92
C GLY A 262 -2.65 -21.13 17.40
N PHE A 263 -2.09 -22.12 16.71
CA PHE A 263 -2.17 -22.25 15.26
C PHE A 263 -3.62 -22.34 14.76
N LEU A 264 -4.49 -23.10 15.45
CA LEU A 264 -5.93 -23.17 15.13
C LEU A 264 -6.59 -21.79 15.26
N MET A 265 -6.31 -21.04 16.33
CA MET A 265 -6.83 -19.69 16.50
C MET A 265 -6.47 -18.78 15.32
N ALA A 266 -5.20 -18.82 14.90
CA ALA A 266 -4.71 -18.01 13.78
C ALA A 266 -5.38 -18.36 12.45
N LEU A 267 -5.60 -19.65 12.17
CA LEU A 267 -6.36 -20.09 10.99
C LEU A 267 -7.80 -19.55 11.02
N GLY A 268 -8.40 -19.47 12.20
CA GLY A 268 -9.72 -18.86 12.38
C GLY A 268 -9.75 -17.37 12.09
N LEU A 269 -8.76 -16.62 12.61
CA LEU A 269 -8.59 -15.19 12.36
C LEU A 269 -8.34 -14.88 10.87
N ASN A 270 -7.71 -15.81 10.14
CA ASN A 270 -7.51 -15.72 8.69
C ASN A 270 -8.71 -16.22 7.87
N GLY A 271 -9.76 -16.76 8.50
CA GLY A 271 -10.98 -17.25 7.85
C GLY A 271 -10.92 -18.70 7.34
N HIS A 272 -9.79 -19.38 7.51
CA HIS A 272 -9.58 -20.76 7.02
C HIS A 272 -10.37 -21.81 7.81
N LEU A 273 -10.72 -21.56 9.07
CA LEU A 273 -11.50 -22.52 9.86
C LEU A 273 -12.94 -22.74 9.37
N ARG A 274 -13.45 -21.93 8.43
CA ARG A 274 -14.77 -22.19 7.79
C ARG A 274 -14.81 -23.51 7.03
N THR A 275 -13.66 -24.00 6.55
CA THR A 275 -13.55 -25.26 5.77
C THR A 275 -13.45 -26.51 6.67
N LEU A 276 -13.23 -26.33 7.98
CA LEU A 276 -13.01 -27.43 8.92
C LEU A 276 -14.31 -28.24 9.12
N SER A 277 -14.24 -29.56 8.96
CA SER A 277 -15.41 -30.41 9.14
C SER A 277 -15.88 -30.46 10.61
N PHE A 278 -17.20 -30.55 10.83
CA PHE A 278 -17.78 -30.67 12.17
C PHE A 278 -17.24 -31.88 12.95
N MET A 279 -16.96 -33.00 12.27
CA MET A 279 -16.34 -34.17 12.88
C MET A 279 -14.91 -33.89 13.39
N SER A 280 -14.14 -33.08 12.66
CA SER A 280 -12.81 -32.66 13.12
C SER A 280 -12.90 -31.72 14.32
N VAL A 281 -13.84 -30.76 14.31
CA VAL A 281 -14.12 -29.87 15.45
C VAL A 281 -14.44 -30.70 16.70
N TYR A 282 -15.36 -31.65 16.59
CA TYR A 282 -15.72 -32.56 17.68
C TYR A 282 -14.50 -33.34 18.21
N LYS A 283 -13.65 -33.89 17.33
CA LYS A 283 -12.42 -34.60 17.73
C LYS A 283 -11.41 -33.73 18.49
N TYR A 284 -11.42 -32.41 18.28
CA TYR A 284 -10.59 -31.50 19.06
C TYR A 284 -11.20 -31.23 20.44
N LEU A 285 -12.51 -30.94 20.50
CA LEU A 285 -13.20 -30.60 21.75
C LEU A 285 -13.30 -31.77 22.74
N VAL A 286 -13.46 -33.01 22.26
CA VAL A 286 -13.54 -34.22 23.11
C VAL A 286 -12.28 -34.43 23.95
N LYS A 287 -11.13 -33.90 23.53
CA LYS A 287 -9.89 -34.01 24.31
C LYS A 287 -9.90 -33.16 25.58
N CYS A 288 -10.84 -32.21 25.70
CA CYS A 288 -11.00 -31.30 26.84
C CYS A 288 -9.71 -30.56 27.24
N ASP A 289 -8.84 -30.27 26.27
CA ASP A 289 -7.65 -29.45 26.49
C ASP A 289 -8.02 -27.96 26.47
N GLU A 290 -7.68 -27.25 27.54
CA GLU A 290 -8.06 -25.85 27.78
C GLU A 290 -7.60 -24.93 26.64
N MET A 291 -6.32 -25.00 26.26
CA MET A 291 -5.76 -24.11 25.24
C MET A 291 -6.32 -24.43 23.85
N THR A 292 -6.48 -25.71 23.52
CA THR A 292 -7.10 -26.13 22.26
C THR A 292 -8.55 -25.61 22.16
N ASN A 293 -9.32 -25.67 23.24
CA ASN A 293 -10.68 -25.14 23.29
C ASN A 293 -10.70 -23.62 23.11
N VAL A 294 -9.85 -22.88 23.84
CA VAL A 294 -9.72 -21.42 23.68
C VAL A 294 -9.41 -21.04 22.23
N GLY A 295 -8.40 -21.67 21.63
CA GLY A 295 -7.98 -21.37 20.27
C GLY A 295 -9.03 -21.72 19.22
N LEU A 296 -9.68 -22.87 19.35
CA LEU A 296 -10.71 -23.33 18.41
C LEU A 296 -12.00 -22.51 18.51
N LEU A 297 -12.50 -22.23 19.72
CA LEU A 297 -13.74 -21.47 19.92
C LEU A 297 -13.59 -20.03 19.44
N LEU A 298 -12.49 -19.35 19.79
CA LEU A 298 -12.22 -18.00 19.28
C LEU A 298 -11.98 -18.01 17.77
N GLY A 299 -11.24 -18.99 17.26
CA GLY A 299 -10.96 -19.11 15.83
C GLY A 299 -12.21 -19.31 14.97
N ILE A 300 -13.09 -20.24 15.35
CA ILE A 300 -14.37 -20.47 14.64
C ILE A 300 -15.27 -19.24 14.75
N SER A 301 -15.35 -18.62 15.92
CA SER A 301 -16.17 -17.42 16.13
C SER A 301 -15.69 -16.23 15.31
N ALA A 302 -14.38 -16.00 15.24
CA ALA A 302 -13.78 -14.97 14.39
C ALA A 302 -14.03 -15.26 12.90
N ALA A 303 -13.95 -16.53 12.48
CA ALA A 303 -14.25 -16.93 11.12
C ALA A 303 -15.73 -16.65 10.76
N HIS A 304 -16.67 -16.83 11.70
CA HIS A 304 -18.10 -16.58 11.51
C HIS A 304 -18.58 -15.22 12.06
N ARG A 305 -17.67 -14.26 12.22
CA ARG A 305 -17.96 -12.93 12.77
C ARG A 305 -19.13 -12.24 12.06
N GLY A 306 -20.11 -11.77 12.83
CA GLY A 306 -21.30 -11.04 12.35
C GLY A 306 -22.31 -11.87 11.54
N THR A 307 -22.14 -13.19 11.42
CA THR A 307 -23.01 -14.05 10.58
C THR A 307 -24.23 -14.62 11.31
N MET A 308 -24.27 -14.56 12.66
CA MET A 308 -25.30 -15.20 13.48
C MET A 308 -25.50 -16.70 13.20
N ASP A 309 -24.44 -17.43 12.83
CA ASP A 309 -24.56 -18.85 12.52
C ASP A 309 -25.05 -19.67 13.72
N THR A 310 -26.13 -20.42 13.49
CA THR A 310 -26.80 -21.18 14.55
C THR A 310 -26.00 -22.42 14.98
N LYS A 311 -25.18 -22.99 14.09
CA LYS A 311 -24.33 -24.16 14.43
C LYS A 311 -23.21 -23.74 15.37
N THR A 312 -22.51 -22.66 15.04
CA THR A 312 -21.50 -22.07 15.93
C THR A 312 -22.11 -21.57 17.25
N THR A 313 -23.32 -20.99 17.23
CA THR A 313 -24.02 -20.62 18.47
C THR A 313 -24.24 -21.83 19.38
N LYS A 314 -24.73 -22.95 18.83
CA LYS A 314 -24.94 -24.20 19.60
C LYS A 314 -23.64 -24.80 20.13
N LEU A 315 -22.55 -24.66 19.37
CA LEU A 315 -21.22 -25.08 19.79
C LEU A 315 -20.76 -24.28 21.02
N LEU A 316 -20.87 -22.94 20.94
CA LEU A 316 -20.46 -22.04 22.01
C LEU A 316 -21.36 -22.15 23.25
N SER A 317 -22.66 -22.38 23.08
CA SER A 317 -23.61 -22.50 24.20
C SER A 317 -23.31 -23.68 25.12
N VAL A 318 -22.65 -24.74 24.64
CA VAL A 318 -22.23 -25.87 25.49
C VAL A 318 -21.17 -25.43 26.51
N HIS A 319 -20.38 -24.42 26.17
CA HIS A 319 -19.31 -23.89 27.02
C HIS A 319 -19.76 -22.73 27.91
N LEU A 320 -21.04 -22.34 27.86
CA LEU A 320 -21.61 -21.22 28.61
C LEU A 320 -22.85 -21.67 29.37
N GLU A 321 -22.73 -21.77 30.69
CA GLU A 321 -23.82 -22.17 31.58
C GLU A 321 -25.10 -21.35 31.37
N ALA A 322 -24.96 -20.05 31.12
CA ALA A 322 -26.08 -19.13 30.92
C ALA A 322 -26.94 -19.42 29.69
N LEU A 323 -26.37 -20.08 28.68
CA LEU A 323 -27.05 -20.44 27.43
C LEU A 323 -27.50 -21.91 27.41
N LEU A 324 -27.14 -22.68 28.43
CA LEU A 324 -27.57 -24.07 28.55
C LEU A 324 -29.04 -24.14 29.01
N PRO A 325 -29.84 -25.07 28.45
CA PRO A 325 -31.15 -25.38 28.99
C PRO A 325 -31.03 -25.84 30.46
N ALA A 326 -32.02 -25.51 31.30
CA ALA A 326 -32.05 -25.91 32.71
C ALA A 326 -32.06 -27.43 32.95
N THR A 327 -32.24 -28.24 31.91
CA THR A 327 -32.19 -29.71 31.93
C THR A 327 -30.80 -30.29 31.61
N ALA A 328 -29.82 -29.46 31.23
CA ALA A 328 -28.49 -29.91 30.88
C ALA A 328 -27.68 -30.29 32.12
N MET A 329 -26.83 -31.32 32.01
CA MET A 329 -25.89 -31.71 33.06
C MET A 329 -24.83 -30.63 33.24
N GLU A 330 -24.48 -30.32 34.50
CA GLU A 330 -23.38 -29.39 34.80
C GLU A 330 -22.06 -29.97 34.28
N LEU A 331 -21.37 -29.17 33.47
CA LEU A 331 -20.07 -29.50 32.90
C LEU A 331 -19.01 -28.65 33.59
N ASP A 332 -17.96 -29.30 34.08
CA ASP A 332 -16.78 -28.61 34.62
C ASP A 332 -15.97 -28.01 33.45
N ILE A 333 -16.14 -26.71 33.22
CA ILE A 333 -15.54 -25.98 32.10
C ILE A 333 -14.54 -24.97 32.65
N PRO A 334 -13.25 -25.02 32.23
CA PRO A 334 -12.24 -24.07 32.66
C PRO A 334 -12.64 -22.61 32.36
N GLN A 335 -12.32 -21.70 33.28
CA GLN A 335 -12.72 -20.29 33.20
C GLN A 335 -12.26 -19.62 31.91
N SER A 336 -11.01 -19.83 31.48
CA SER A 336 -10.45 -19.27 30.25
C SER A 336 -11.24 -19.69 28.99
N THR A 337 -11.77 -20.93 28.98
CA THR A 337 -12.63 -21.45 27.91
C THR A 337 -13.99 -20.78 27.93
N GLN A 338 -14.56 -20.53 29.10
CA GLN A 338 -15.82 -19.76 29.21
C GLN A 338 -15.61 -18.32 28.72
N VAL A 339 -14.51 -17.66 29.10
CA VAL A 339 -14.16 -16.31 28.61
C VAL A 339 -14.03 -16.30 27.09
N ALA A 340 -13.32 -17.28 26.52
CA ALA A 340 -13.21 -17.46 25.07
C ALA A 340 -14.58 -17.67 24.38
N ALA A 341 -15.47 -18.46 24.99
CA ALA A 341 -16.81 -18.69 24.46
C ALA A 341 -17.69 -17.43 24.51
N ILE A 342 -17.63 -16.64 25.59
CA ILE A 342 -18.34 -15.34 25.70
C ILE A 342 -17.87 -14.37 24.62
N MET A 343 -16.55 -14.22 24.43
CA MET A 343 -16.02 -13.41 23.35
C MET A 343 -16.48 -13.94 21.99
N GLY A 344 -16.50 -15.26 21.82
CA GLY A 344 -16.98 -15.91 20.61
C GLY A 344 -18.42 -15.55 20.25
N ILE A 345 -19.32 -15.55 21.25
CA ILE A 345 -20.71 -15.08 21.08
C ILE A 345 -20.75 -13.60 20.68
N GLY A 346 -19.92 -12.75 21.31
CA GLY A 346 -19.79 -11.34 20.97
C GLY A 346 -19.37 -11.09 19.52
N LEU A 347 -18.38 -11.84 19.03
CA LEU A 347 -17.91 -11.77 17.64
C LEU A 347 -18.97 -12.30 16.65
N LEU A 348 -19.63 -13.40 16.98
CA LEU A 348 -20.65 -14.03 16.11
C LEU A 348 -21.87 -13.14 15.90
N TYR A 349 -22.31 -12.46 16.97
CA TYR A 349 -23.48 -11.58 16.99
C TYR A 349 -23.12 -10.09 16.88
N GLN A 350 -21.90 -9.77 16.47
CA GLN A 350 -21.43 -8.40 16.30
C GLN A 350 -22.39 -7.57 15.43
N GLY A 351 -22.82 -6.42 15.93
CA GLY A 351 -23.74 -5.49 15.24
C GLY A 351 -25.18 -5.99 15.06
N SER A 352 -25.55 -7.17 15.58
CA SER A 352 -26.88 -7.76 15.35
C SER A 352 -27.97 -7.27 16.31
N ALA A 353 -27.59 -6.71 17.47
CA ALA A 353 -28.50 -6.30 18.54
C ALA A 353 -29.53 -7.40 18.94
N LYS A 354 -29.14 -8.69 18.88
CA LYS A 354 -30.05 -9.79 19.22
C LYS A 354 -30.42 -9.75 20.71
N ARG A 355 -31.69 -9.47 21.00
CA ARG A 355 -32.26 -9.33 22.36
C ARG A 355 -31.78 -10.37 23.37
N HIS A 356 -32.05 -11.66 23.13
CA HIS A 356 -31.74 -12.72 24.09
C HIS A 356 -30.24 -12.77 24.43
N ILE A 357 -29.37 -12.60 23.43
CA ILE A 357 -27.92 -12.59 23.64
C ILE A 357 -27.50 -11.36 24.44
N ALA A 358 -28.07 -10.18 24.17
CA ALA A 358 -27.78 -8.97 24.92
C ALA A 358 -28.23 -9.09 26.40
N GLU A 359 -29.40 -9.70 26.65
CA GLU A 359 -29.91 -9.96 27.99
C GLU A 359 -29.00 -10.92 28.79
N VAL A 360 -28.58 -12.03 28.16
CA VAL A 360 -27.66 -12.99 28.78
C VAL A 360 -26.32 -12.33 29.09
N LEU A 361 -25.71 -11.62 28.13
CA LEU A 361 -24.43 -10.95 28.34
C LEU A 361 -24.50 -9.87 29.44
N LEU A 362 -25.63 -9.15 29.54
CA LEU A 362 -25.85 -8.19 30.63
C LEU A 362 -25.87 -8.86 32.00
N GLN A 363 -26.51 -10.02 32.11
CA GLN A 363 -26.54 -10.80 33.36
C GLN A 363 -25.14 -11.33 33.72
N GLU A 364 -24.37 -11.77 32.72
CA GLU A 364 -23.01 -12.28 32.93
C GLU A 364 -21.99 -11.21 33.37
N ILE A 365 -22.21 -9.92 33.05
CA ILE A 365 -21.38 -8.83 33.61
C ILE A 365 -21.50 -8.79 35.13
N GLY A 366 -22.71 -9.01 35.67
CA GLY A 366 -23.01 -8.97 37.09
C GLY A 366 -22.99 -10.33 37.78
N ARG A 367 -22.30 -11.34 37.22
CA ARG A 367 -22.33 -12.73 37.72
C ARG A 367 -21.87 -12.82 39.19
N PRO A 368 -22.69 -13.36 40.11
CA PRO A 368 -22.32 -13.55 41.51
C PRO A 368 -21.22 -14.62 41.68
N PRO A 369 -20.41 -14.56 42.75
CA PRO A 369 -19.42 -15.60 43.04
C PRO A 369 -20.08 -16.89 43.54
N GLY A 370 -19.48 -18.04 43.24
CA GLY A 370 -19.97 -19.36 43.64
C GLY A 370 -20.78 -20.06 42.54
N PRO A 371 -21.58 -21.10 42.86
CA PRO A 371 -21.80 -21.66 44.20
C PRO A 371 -20.53 -22.28 44.82
N GLU A 372 -20.41 -22.23 46.15
CA GLU A 372 -19.33 -22.87 46.93
C GLU A 372 -17.90 -22.46 46.48
N MET A 373 -17.20 -23.31 45.74
CA MET A 373 -15.82 -23.07 45.27
C MET A 373 -15.75 -22.66 43.79
N GLU A 374 -16.88 -22.60 43.09
CA GLU A 374 -16.93 -22.26 41.66
C GLU A 374 -16.84 -20.74 41.44
N ASN A 375 -16.53 -20.36 40.19
CA ASN A 375 -16.61 -18.97 39.68
C ASN A 375 -15.91 -17.92 40.55
N SER A 376 -14.82 -18.31 41.22
CA SER A 376 -14.07 -17.46 42.14
C SER A 376 -12.75 -16.94 41.54
N ILE A 377 -12.26 -17.60 40.50
CA ILE A 377 -10.99 -17.32 39.80
C ILE A 377 -11.25 -16.47 38.55
N GLU A 378 -10.38 -15.47 38.27
CA GLU A 378 -10.39 -14.64 37.05
C GLU A 378 -11.75 -14.01 36.68
N ARG A 379 -12.54 -13.65 37.70
CA ARG A 379 -13.89 -13.08 37.53
C ARG A 379 -13.87 -11.73 36.81
N GLU A 380 -12.81 -10.94 37.03
CA GLU A 380 -12.63 -9.63 36.40
C GLU A 380 -12.49 -9.77 34.88
N SER A 381 -11.72 -10.77 34.41
CA SER A 381 -11.56 -11.07 32.97
C SER A 381 -12.88 -11.52 32.34
N TYR A 382 -13.67 -12.33 33.04
CA TYR A 382 -14.98 -12.79 32.58
C TYR A 382 -15.99 -11.65 32.46
N ALA A 383 -16.18 -10.88 33.52
CA ALA A 383 -17.10 -9.73 33.52
C ALA A 383 -16.68 -8.68 32.49
N MET A 384 -15.38 -8.43 32.34
CA MET A 384 -14.87 -7.52 31.32
C MET A 384 -15.14 -8.03 29.91
N THR A 385 -14.91 -9.32 29.65
CA THR A 385 -15.16 -9.94 28.34
C THR A 385 -16.65 -9.97 28.01
N ALA A 386 -17.52 -10.22 29.00
CA ALA A 386 -18.98 -10.12 28.83
C ALA A 386 -19.40 -8.69 28.44
N GLY A 387 -18.79 -7.68 29.06
CA GLY A 387 -18.97 -6.27 28.69
C GLY A 387 -18.51 -5.95 27.27
N LEU A 388 -17.32 -6.41 26.88
CA LEU A 388 -16.81 -6.26 25.51
C LEU A 388 -17.72 -6.96 24.50
N SER A 389 -18.16 -8.18 24.78
CA SER A 389 -19.09 -8.92 23.92
C SER A 389 -20.43 -8.22 23.78
N LEU A 390 -20.99 -7.68 24.87
CA LEU A 390 -22.22 -6.90 24.81
C LEU A 390 -22.04 -5.64 23.96
N GLY A 391 -20.90 -4.95 24.12
CA GLY A 391 -20.51 -3.81 23.31
C GLY A 391 -20.35 -4.15 21.83
N LEU A 392 -19.82 -5.32 21.48
CA LEU A 392 -19.74 -5.82 20.09
C LEU A 392 -21.13 -6.12 19.52
N VAL A 393 -22.02 -6.74 20.29
CA VAL A 393 -23.39 -7.06 19.86
C VAL A 393 -24.22 -5.80 19.60
N THR A 394 -24.01 -4.76 20.40
CA THR A 394 -24.75 -3.48 20.35
C THR A 394 -23.97 -2.35 19.66
N LEU A 395 -22.87 -2.68 18.97
CA LEU A 395 -21.89 -1.74 18.44
C LEU A 395 -22.52 -0.63 17.60
N GLY A 396 -22.36 0.62 18.05
CA GLY A 396 -22.83 1.82 17.36
C GLY A 396 -24.35 1.97 17.22
N GLN A 397 -25.15 1.14 17.89
CA GLN A 397 -26.62 1.15 17.76
C GLN A 397 -27.30 2.18 18.68
N GLY A 398 -26.65 2.58 19.78
CA GLY A 398 -27.23 3.46 20.79
C GLY A 398 -28.58 2.95 21.33
N GLU A 399 -29.56 3.86 21.48
CA GLU A 399 -30.93 3.54 21.93
C GLU A 399 -31.91 3.20 20.77
N SER A 400 -31.40 3.14 19.54
CA SER A 400 -32.17 2.88 18.33
C SER A 400 -32.93 1.54 18.33
N PRO A 401 -32.38 0.40 18.82
CA PRO A 401 -33.07 -0.89 18.71
C PRO A 401 -34.29 -0.96 19.66
N ALA A 402 -35.49 -0.89 19.10
CA ALA A 402 -36.76 -0.94 19.85
C ALA A 402 -36.90 -2.20 20.73
N GLY A 403 -36.35 -3.34 20.29
CA GLY A 403 -36.42 -4.61 21.00
C GLY A 403 -35.52 -4.73 22.25
N LEU A 404 -34.69 -3.73 22.55
CA LEU A 404 -33.80 -3.67 23.72
C LEU A 404 -34.22 -2.61 24.75
N ARG A 405 -35.25 -1.80 24.46
CA ARG A 405 -35.62 -0.65 25.32
C ARG A 405 -36.11 -1.05 26.70
N ASP A 406 -36.80 -2.17 26.80
CA ASP A 406 -37.31 -2.73 28.05
C ASP A 406 -36.20 -3.28 28.96
N LEU A 407 -35.06 -3.68 28.40
CA LEU A 407 -33.90 -4.12 29.18
C LEU A 407 -33.18 -2.95 29.89
N GLN A 408 -33.43 -1.70 29.48
CA GLN A 408 -32.77 -0.50 30.02
C GLN A 408 -31.24 -0.69 30.12
N LEU A 409 -30.63 -1.13 29.02
CA LEU A 409 -29.20 -1.44 28.96
C LEU A 409 -28.32 -0.27 29.45
N PRO A 410 -28.53 0.99 29.02
CA PRO A 410 -27.67 2.09 29.47
C PRO A 410 -27.70 2.30 30.98
N ASP A 411 -28.90 2.26 31.58
CA ASP A 411 -29.08 2.47 33.02
C ASP A 411 -28.50 1.33 33.84
N THR A 412 -28.66 0.08 33.38
CA THR A 412 -28.12 -1.09 34.06
C THR A 412 -26.59 -1.13 33.97
N LEU A 413 -26.01 -0.74 32.82
CA LEU A 413 -24.56 -0.61 32.68
C LEU A 413 -24.00 0.56 33.52
N HIS A 414 -24.72 1.68 33.58
CA HIS A 414 -24.35 2.79 34.46
C HIS A 414 -24.36 2.36 35.93
N TYR A 415 -25.37 1.59 36.35
CA TYR A 415 -25.43 0.96 37.67
C TYR A 415 -24.24 0.03 37.94
N TYR A 416 -23.82 -0.80 36.97
CA TYR A 416 -22.61 -1.63 37.10
C TYR A 416 -21.30 -0.83 37.11
N MET A 417 -21.30 0.40 36.60
CA MET A 417 -20.12 1.28 36.55
C MET A 417 -19.93 2.12 37.82
N VAL A 418 -21.01 2.67 38.37
CA VAL A 418 -20.97 3.56 39.56
C VAL A 418 -21.17 2.77 40.86
N GLY A 419 -21.82 1.60 40.77
CA GLY A 419 -22.20 0.80 41.93
C GLY A 419 -23.56 1.21 42.49
N GLY A 420 -24.10 0.32 43.33
CA GLY A 420 -25.42 0.47 43.95
C GLY A 420 -25.82 -0.79 44.71
N VAL A 421 -27.02 -0.80 45.29
CA VAL A 421 -27.55 -1.97 46.00
C VAL A 421 -27.82 -3.10 45.01
N LYS A 422 -27.34 -4.31 45.29
CA LYS A 422 -27.53 -5.50 44.45
C LYS A 422 -29.01 -5.76 44.17
N ARG A 423 -29.33 -5.98 42.89
CA ARG A 423 -30.66 -6.44 42.48
C ARG A 423 -30.82 -7.93 42.84
N PRO A 424 -31.99 -8.37 43.33
CA PRO A 424 -32.21 -9.79 43.65
C PRO A 424 -32.15 -10.64 42.38
N ILE A 425 -31.40 -11.75 42.45
CA ILE A 425 -31.25 -12.72 41.35
C ILE A 425 -32.64 -13.28 41.00
N SER A 426 -33.02 -13.16 39.73
CA SER A 426 -34.31 -13.61 39.20
C SER A 426 -34.13 -14.83 38.28
N GLY A 427 -35.15 -15.69 38.16
CA GLY A 427 -35.13 -16.85 37.27
C GLY A 427 -34.49 -18.11 37.85
N SER A 428 -34.11 -19.05 36.97
CA SER A 428 -33.58 -20.38 37.30
C SER A 428 -32.25 -20.35 38.06
N GLN A 429 -31.47 -19.27 37.94
CA GLN A 429 -30.19 -19.12 38.64
C GLN A 429 -30.36 -18.85 40.15
N LYS A 430 -31.55 -18.44 40.61
CA LYS A 430 -31.81 -18.14 42.03
C LYS A 430 -31.59 -19.35 42.95
N GLU A 431 -31.94 -20.55 42.49
CA GLU A 431 -31.76 -21.77 43.28
C GLU A 431 -30.29 -22.19 43.34
N LYS A 432 -29.53 -21.97 42.25
CA LYS A 432 -28.10 -22.31 42.15
C LYS A 432 -27.23 -21.47 43.09
N TYR A 433 -27.42 -20.16 43.11
CA TYR A 433 -26.66 -19.24 43.97
C TYR A 433 -27.25 -19.07 45.37
N ARG A 434 -28.06 -20.02 45.84
CA ARG A 434 -28.58 -20.03 47.21
C ARG A 434 -27.45 -20.22 48.24
N LEU A 435 -26.43 -21.00 47.88
CA LEU A 435 -25.21 -21.16 48.66
C LEU A 435 -24.17 -20.13 48.21
N ALA A 436 -23.65 -19.36 49.17
CA ALA A 436 -22.63 -18.34 48.90
C ALA A 436 -21.26 -18.99 48.61
N SER A 437 -20.38 -18.22 47.95
CA SER A 437 -18.98 -18.62 47.73
C SER A 437 -18.22 -18.72 49.06
N PHE A 438 -17.31 -19.70 49.16
CA PHE A 438 -16.37 -19.84 50.28
C PHE A 438 -15.11 -19.00 50.12
N GLN A 439 -14.81 -18.52 48.91
CA GLN A 439 -13.58 -17.80 48.59
C GLN A 439 -13.78 -16.28 48.49
N VAL A 440 -14.93 -15.84 47.97
CA VAL A 440 -15.21 -14.41 47.75
C VAL A 440 -16.47 -14.01 48.49
N ARG A 441 -16.32 -13.13 49.48
CA ARG A 441 -17.44 -12.52 50.20
C ARG A 441 -17.72 -11.13 49.64
N GLU A 442 -18.82 -11.01 48.91
CA GLU A 442 -19.31 -9.71 48.46
C GLU A 442 -20.38 -9.17 49.43
N GLY A 443 -20.41 -7.84 49.59
CA GLY A 443 -21.47 -7.17 50.36
C GLY A 443 -22.78 -7.02 49.58
N ASP A 444 -23.68 -6.21 50.14
CA ASP A 444 -24.99 -5.89 49.55
C ASP A 444 -24.90 -4.90 48.38
N THR A 445 -23.72 -4.32 48.14
CA THR A 445 -23.44 -3.44 47.01
C THR A 445 -22.76 -4.19 45.87
N VAL A 446 -22.98 -3.72 44.65
CA VAL A 446 -22.29 -4.22 43.46
C VAL A 446 -20.79 -4.04 43.62
N ASN A 447 -20.03 -5.07 43.26
CA ASN A 447 -18.58 -5.00 43.24
C ASN A 447 -18.09 -4.27 41.99
N ILE A 448 -17.85 -2.96 42.14
CA ILE A 448 -17.39 -2.06 41.08
C ILE A 448 -16.05 -2.56 40.49
N ASP A 449 -15.18 -3.16 41.29
CA ASP A 449 -13.86 -3.62 40.83
C ASP A 449 -13.94 -4.71 39.75
N VAL A 450 -15.04 -5.47 39.72
CA VAL A 450 -15.30 -6.54 38.74
C VAL A 450 -16.14 -6.00 37.58
N THR A 451 -17.24 -5.30 37.87
CA THR A 451 -18.26 -4.98 36.87
C THR A 451 -17.98 -3.69 36.09
N ALA A 452 -17.29 -2.72 36.69
CA ALA A 452 -17.09 -1.41 36.08
C ALA A 452 -16.28 -1.41 34.78
N PRO A 453 -15.16 -2.14 34.61
CA PRO A 453 -14.39 -2.09 33.37
C PRO A 453 -15.20 -2.62 32.17
N GLY A 454 -15.93 -3.73 32.35
CA GLY A 454 -16.81 -4.30 31.33
C GLY A 454 -17.96 -3.36 30.98
N ALA A 455 -18.64 -2.81 31.99
CA ALA A 455 -19.76 -1.90 31.78
C ALA A 455 -19.37 -0.58 31.10
N THR A 456 -18.21 -0.03 31.48
CA THR A 456 -17.67 1.22 30.92
C THR A 456 -17.40 1.06 29.42
N LEU A 457 -16.68 0.00 29.03
CA LEU A 457 -16.38 -0.27 27.63
C LEU A 457 -17.61 -0.69 26.82
N ALA A 458 -18.55 -1.44 27.41
CA ALA A 458 -19.82 -1.78 26.77
C ALA A 458 -20.60 -0.52 26.39
N LEU A 459 -20.72 0.45 27.31
CA LEU A 459 -21.35 1.75 27.04
C LEU A 459 -20.60 2.53 25.96
N GLY A 460 -19.27 2.57 26.01
CA GLY A 460 -18.45 3.23 24.99
C GLY A 460 -18.65 2.66 23.58
N LEU A 461 -18.73 1.34 23.44
CA LEU A 461 -18.95 0.65 22.16
C LEU A 461 -20.40 0.73 21.68
N MET A 462 -21.38 0.61 22.59
CA MET A 462 -22.80 0.74 22.28
C MET A 462 -23.14 2.12 21.70
N PHE A 463 -22.55 3.18 22.26
CA PHE A 463 -22.75 4.57 21.84
C PHE A 463 -21.61 5.09 20.96
N PHE A 464 -20.85 4.21 20.32
CA PHE A 464 -19.74 4.57 19.44
C PHE A 464 -20.19 5.56 18.36
N ASN A 465 -19.45 6.66 18.24
CA ASN A 465 -19.71 7.74 17.27
C ASN A 465 -21.16 8.27 17.25
N SER A 466 -21.86 8.20 18.38
CA SER A 466 -23.24 8.70 18.50
C SER A 466 -23.33 10.20 18.86
N GLY A 467 -22.27 10.78 19.42
CA GLY A 467 -22.27 12.17 19.88
C GLY A 467 -23.20 12.45 21.07
N ASN A 468 -23.74 11.42 21.74
CA ASN A 468 -24.68 11.61 22.85
C ASN A 468 -23.99 12.24 24.07
N ALA A 469 -24.30 13.51 24.34
CA ALA A 469 -23.71 14.28 25.42
C ALA A 469 -24.10 13.79 26.82
N ALA A 470 -25.32 13.25 27.00
CA ALA A 470 -25.81 12.82 28.31
C ALA A 470 -24.98 11.65 28.86
N ILE A 471 -24.73 10.64 28.01
CA ILE A 471 -23.95 9.45 28.39
C ILE A 471 -22.46 9.78 28.43
N ALA A 472 -21.98 10.68 27.57
CA ALA A 472 -20.60 11.15 27.64
C ALA A 472 -20.30 11.89 28.96
N GLU A 473 -21.28 12.56 29.57
CA GLU A 473 -21.12 13.20 30.87
C GLU A 473 -21.00 12.19 32.01
N TRP A 474 -21.67 11.04 31.94
CA TRP A 474 -21.50 9.94 32.91
C TRP A 474 -20.05 9.40 32.94
N MET A 475 -19.33 9.54 31.82
CA MET A 475 -17.95 9.08 31.65
C MET A 475 -16.92 10.17 31.93
N LYS A 476 -17.35 11.38 32.31
CA LYS A 476 -16.44 12.49 32.58
C LYS A 476 -15.59 12.19 33.83
N PRO A 477 -14.27 12.51 33.82
CA PRO A 477 -13.47 12.40 35.02
C PRO A 477 -14.05 13.30 36.13
N PRO A 478 -14.05 12.86 37.39
CA PRO A 478 -14.54 13.65 38.51
C PRO A 478 -13.81 15.00 38.63
N ASP A 479 -14.56 16.10 38.79
CA ASP A 479 -14.01 17.45 38.90
C ASP A 479 -13.63 17.84 40.36
N SER A 480 -14.01 17.03 41.36
CA SER A 480 -13.78 17.27 42.79
C SER A 480 -12.91 16.18 43.43
N ARG A 481 -12.10 16.55 44.44
CA ARG A 481 -11.21 15.64 45.17
C ARG A 481 -11.95 14.43 45.78
N TYR A 482 -13.03 14.69 46.51
CA TYR A 482 -13.83 13.64 47.16
C TYR A 482 -14.36 12.56 46.19
N LEU A 483 -14.85 12.97 45.02
CA LEU A 483 -15.33 12.02 44.01
C LEU A 483 -14.20 11.29 43.29
N LEU A 484 -12.99 11.83 43.29
CA LEU A 484 -11.82 11.17 42.74
C LEU A 484 -11.41 9.97 43.59
N ASP A 485 -11.45 10.11 44.91
CA ASP A 485 -11.12 9.05 45.86
C ASP A 485 -12.08 7.85 45.79
N MET A 486 -13.31 8.09 45.30
CA MET A 486 -14.32 7.04 45.09
C MET A 486 -14.06 6.17 43.85
N VAL A 487 -13.11 6.53 42.98
CA VAL A 487 -12.89 5.85 41.70
C VAL A 487 -11.43 5.45 41.56
N ARG A 488 -11.19 4.14 41.38
CA ARG A 488 -9.85 3.64 41.08
C ARG A 488 -9.26 4.31 39.83
N PRO A 489 -7.99 4.77 39.84
CA PRO A 489 -7.38 5.47 38.71
C PRO A 489 -7.39 4.72 37.38
N ASP A 490 -7.18 3.39 37.40
CA ASP A 490 -7.26 2.53 36.21
C ASP A 490 -8.61 2.64 35.49
N PHE A 491 -9.71 2.84 36.22
CA PHE A 491 -11.04 2.99 35.64
C PHE A 491 -11.25 4.36 34.99
N LEU A 492 -10.54 5.39 35.46
CA LEU A 492 -10.56 6.71 34.82
C LEU A 492 -9.96 6.66 33.42
N LEU A 493 -8.95 5.80 33.21
CA LEU A 493 -8.40 5.53 31.88
C LEU A 493 -9.50 4.97 30.96
N LEU A 494 -10.22 3.91 31.38
CA LEU A 494 -11.30 3.29 30.60
C LEU A 494 -12.49 4.22 30.37
N ARG A 495 -12.85 5.05 31.36
CA ARG A 495 -13.88 6.08 31.23
C ARG A 495 -13.49 7.14 30.21
N THR A 496 -12.23 7.58 30.22
CA THR A 496 -11.70 8.54 29.24
C THR A 496 -11.72 7.94 27.82
N ILE A 497 -11.34 6.67 27.67
CA ILE A 497 -11.46 5.94 26.39
C ILE A 497 -12.91 5.92 25.93
N SER A 498 -13.83 5.48 26.79
CA SER A 498 -15.25 5.33 26.45
C SER A 498 -15.90 6.66 26.11
N ARG A 499 -15.57 7.74 26.83
CA ARG A 499 -15.98 9.10 26.50
C ARG A 499 -15.49 9.53 25.11
N GLY A 500 -14.24 9.22 24.77
CA GLY A 500 -13.68 9.50 23.44
C GLY A 500 -14.32 8.67 22.32
N LEU A 501 -14.69 7.41 22.58
CA LEU A 501 -15.44 6.57 21.64
C LEU A 501 -16.86 7.11 21.37
N ILE A 502 -17.52 7.65 22.40
CA ILE A 502 -18.86 8.28 22.26
C ILE A 502 -18.75 9.59 21.48
N GLN A 503 -17.79 10.45 21.86
CA GLN A 503 -17.52 11.75 21.24
C GLN A 503 -16.45 11.68 20.15
N TRP A 504 -16.53 10.67 19.29
CA TRP A 504 -15.49 10.30 18.32
C TRP A 504 -15.14 11.39 17.30
N GLU A 505 -16.08 12.24 16.91
CA GLU A 505 -15.84 13.38 16.01
C GLU A 505 -15.05 14.51 16.68
N ASN A 506 -15.19 14.67 17.99
CA ASN A 506 -14.55 15.76 18.75
C ASN A 506 -13.08 15.47 19.08
N VAL A 507 -12.58 14.26 18.80
CA VAL A 507 -11.19 13.86 19.10
C VAL A 507 -10.22 14.53 18.14
N GLN A 508 -9.44 15.49 18.65
CA GLN A 508 -8.44 16.22 17.88
C GLN A 508 -7.00 15.78 18.25
N PRO A 509 -6.05 15.79 17.29
CA PRO A 509 -4.69 15.31 17.52
C PRO A 509 -3.78 16.38 18.15
N ASN A 510 -4.30 17.59 18.40
CA ASN A 510 -3.52 18.73 18.90
C ASN A 510 -3.32 18.67 20.42
N ASN A 511 -2.26 19.33 20.90
CA ASN A 511 -1.95 19.36 22.33
C ASN A 511 -3.03 20.12 23.15
N ALA A 512 -3.74 21.07 22.54
CA ALA A 512 -4.79 21.82 23.21
C ALA A 512 -5.96 20.92 23.67
N TRP A 513 -6.44 20.05 22.77
CA TRP A 513 -7.48 19.07 23.08
C TRP A 513 -6.97 18.02 24.07
N PHE A 514 -5.73 17.57 23.91
CA PHE A 514 -5.12 16.59 24.81
C PHE A 514 -5.06 17.09 26.24
N GLN A 515 -4.54 18.30 26.46
CA GLN A 515 -4.49 18.93 27.79
C GLN A 515 -5.88 19.29 28.32
N ALA A 516 -6.89 19.46 27.47
CA ALA A 516 -8.25 19.76 27.89
C ALA A 516 -8.95 18.59 28.61
N GLN A 517 -8.47 17.34 28.46
CA GLN A 517 -9.13 16.17 29.05
C GLN A 517 -9.01 16.10 30.58
N PHE A 518 -7.96 16.69 31.16
CA PHE A 518 -7.80 16.72 32.60
C PHE A 518 -8.61 17.87 33.24
N PRO A 519 -9.39 17.62 34.33
CA PRO A 519 -10.22 18.61 35.02
C PRO A 519 -9.46 19.89 35.37
N ARG A 520 -10.01 21.05 35.00
CA ARG A 520 -9.36 22.35 35.26
C ARG A 520 -9.16 22.63 36.75
N ALA A 521 -10.11 22.22 37.60
CA ALA A 521 -10.06 22.41 39.04
C ALA A 521 -8.85 21.70 39.69
N LEU A 522 -8.42 20.57 39.14
CA LEU A 522 -7.33 19.76 39.68
C LEU A 522 -5.95 20.17 39.14
N ARG A 523 -5.88 21.01 38.08
CA ARG A 523 -4.60 21.41 37.45
C ARG A 523 -3.69 22.22 38.36
N ALA A 524 -4.25 22.99 39.29
CA ALA A 524 -3.48 23.78 40.24
C ALA A 524 -2.60 22.87 41.14
N HIS A 525 -3.09 21.67 41.45
CA HIS A 525 -2.42 20.69 42.31
C HIS A 525 -1.32 19.88 41.59
N LEU A 526 -1.20 20.00 40.25
CA LEU A 526 -0.10 19.41 39.49
C LEU A 526 1.22 20.21 39.61
N LYS A 527 1.19 21.39 40.23
CA LYS A 527 2.39 22.14 40.58
C LYS A 527 2.66 21.88 42.06
N LEU A 528 3.50 20.89 42.35
CA LEU A 528 3.91 20.62 43.73
C LEU A 528 4.56 21.88 44.34
N PRO A 529 4.14 22.32 45.53
CA PRO A 529 4.72 23.47 46.20
C PRO A 529 6.02 23.07 46.93
N PHE A 530 7.18 23.16 46.28
CA PHE A 530 8.50 23.13 46.95
C PHE A 530 9.48 23.96 46.07
N TYR A 531 9.86 25.20 46.38
CA TYR A 531 10.74 25.62 47.49
C TYR A 531 10.60 27.13 47.87
N GLU A 532 9.58 27.86 47.43
CA GLU A 532 9.54 29.33 47.59
C GLU A 532 8.62 29.89 48.68
N ASN A 533 7.75 29.09 49.30
CA ASN A 533 6.84 29.59 50.34
C ASN A 533 6.81 28.68 51.58
N GLU A 534 7.68 28.95 52.55
CA GLU A 534 7.64 28.40 53.92
C GLU A 534 6.40 28.87 54.73
N TYR A 535 5.48 29.62 54.10
CA TYR A 535 4.28 30.20 54.72
C TYR A 535 2.96 29.80 54.04
N ALA A 536 2.93 28.74 53.23
CA ALA A 536 1.66 28.17 52.78
C ALA A 536 1.11 27.26 53.90
N PRO A 537 -0.17 27.42 54.32
CA PRO A 537 -0.76 26.49 55.29
C PRO A 537 -0.62 25.07 54.73
N GLU A 538 -0.11 24.15 55.55
CA GLU A 538 -0.09 22.72 55.24
C GLU A 538 -1.54 22.25 55.05
N ASP A 539 -2.03 22.29 53.81
CA ASP A 539 -3.27 21.59 53.43
C ASP A 539 -2.99 20.08 53.51
N HIS A 540 -2.99 19.54 54.73
CA HIS A 540 -2.80 18.11 55.04
C HIS A 540 -3.89 17.21 54.42
N ASP A 541 -4.94 17.79 53.82
CA ASP A 541 -6.09 17.09 53.21
C ASP A 541 -5.95 16.83 51.69
N VAL A 542 -4.82 17.14 51.06
CA VAL A 542 -4.64 16.90 49.61
C VAL A 542 -3.87 15.59 49.38
N ASP A 543 -4.59 14.57 48.89
CA ASP A 543 -3.97 13.34 48.39
C ASP A 543 -3.33 13.59 47.01
N TYR A 544 -2.04 13.94 47.03
CA TYR A 544 -1.23 14.14 45.83
C TYR A 544 -0.98 12.83 45.06
N GLU A 545 -1.04 11.66 45.71
CA GLU A 545 -0.90 10.36 45.06
C GLU A 545 -2.11 10.08 44.18
N ALA A 546 -3.33 10.19 44.72
CA ALA A 546 -4.57 9.97 43.97
C ALA A 546 -4.69 10.91 42.76
N ILE A 547 -4.36 12.20 42.93
CA ILE A 547 -4.37 13.18 41.84
C ILE A 547 -3.32 12.85 40.78
N SER A 548 -2.11 12.45 41.18
CA SER A 548 -1.04 12.11 40.24
C SER A 548 -1.33 10.82 39.47
N GLN A 549 -1.88 9.80 40.13
CA GLN A 549 -2.31 8.55 39.49
C GLN A 549 -3.48 8.78 38.53
N ALA A 550 -4.45 9.62 38.91
CA ALA A 550 -5.56 10.01 38.05
C ALA A 550 -5.06 10.79 36.82
N TYR A 551 -4.10 11.70 36.99
CA TYR A 551 -3.48 12.42 35.88
C TYR A 551 -2.82 11.45 34.89
N CYS A 552 -1.98 10.53 35.35
CA CYS A 552 -1.34 9.55 34.47
C CYS A 552 -2.36 8.73 33.66
N ASN A 553 -3.41 8.23 34.32
CA ASN A 553 -4.43 7.39 33.70
C ASN A 553 -5.34 8.15 32.73
N ILE A 554 -5.80 9.36 33.07
CA ILE A 554 -6.63 10.20 32.19
C ILE A 554 -5.84 10.60 30.95
N MET A 555 -4.58 11.03 31.12
CA MET A 555 -3.74 11.43 29.98
C MET A 555 -3.39 10.24 29.08
N ALA A 556 -3.15 9.05 29.65
CA ALA A 556 -2.97 7.82 28.88
C ALA A 556 -4.24 7.44 28.11
N GLY A 557 -5.43 7.55 28.73
CA GLY A 557 -6.71 7.32 28.07
C GLY A 557 -6.99 8.32 26.94
N ALA A 558 -6.64 9.59 27.12
CA ALA A 558 -6.74 10.61 26.08
C ALA A 558 -5.82 10.32 24.89
N ALA A 559 -4.58 9.89 25.16
CA ALA A 559 -3.65 9.44 24.13
C ALA A 559 -4.19 8.22 23.39
N PHE A 560 -4.87 7.30 24.10
CA PHE A 560 -5.49 6.12 23.51
C PHE A 560 -6.55 6.47 22.46
N CYS A 561 -7.41 7.46 22.77
CA CYS A 561 -8.39 7.97 21.81
C CYS A 561 -7.75 8.55 20.55
N ILE A 562 -6.66 9.31 20.69
CA ILE A 562 -5.90 9.85 19.54
C ILE A 562 -5.31 8.70 18.71
N GLY A 563 -4.68 7.71 19.37
CA GLY A 563 -4.09 6.56 18.68
C GLY A 563 -5.12 5.75 17.91
N LEU A 564 -6.31 5.50 18.48
CA LEU A 564 -7.41 4.83 17.79
C LEU A 564 -7.96 5.65 16.62
N LYS A 565 -8.22 6.95 16.82
CA LYS A 565 -8.83 7.82 15.80
C LYS A 565 -7.95 8.00 14.56
N TYR A 566 -6.65 8.07 14.76
CA TYR A 566 -5.66 8.29 13.70
C TYR A 566 -4.92 7.00 13.32
N ALA A 567 -5.44 5.83 13.69
CA ALA A 567 -4.85 4.53 13.35
C ALA A 567 -4.62 4.39 11.85
N GLY A 568 -3.39 4.06 11.45
CA GLY A 568 -2.98 3.88 10.05
C GLY A 568 -3.09 5.13 9.17
N THR A 569 -3.15 6.35 9.71
CA THR A 569 -3.26 7.58 8.90
C THR A 569 -1.93 8.27 8.62
N GLU A 570 -0.86 7.89 9.34
CA GLU A 570 0.43 8.57 9.31
C GLU A 570 0.33 10.09 9.57
N ASN A 571 -0.61 10.50 10.43
CA ASN A 571 -0.82 11.91 10.76
C ASN A 571 0.34 12.48 11.60
N MET A 572 1.02 13.49 11.05
CA MET A 572 2.20 14.12 11.67
C MET A 572 1.88 14.95 12.92
N VAL A 573 0.67 15.50 13.05
CA VAL A 573 0.26 16.23 14.26
C VAL A 573 0.05 15.26 15.41
N ALA A 574 -0.63 14.14 15.14
CA ALA A 574 -0.80 13.07 16.13
C ALA A 574 0.55 12.49 16.57
N PHE A 575 1.47 12.29 15.62
CA PHE A 575 2.85 11.89 15.89
C PHE A 575 3.55 12.84 16.87
N ALA A 576 3.52 14.14 16.59
CA ALA A 576 4.19 15.15 17.40
C ALA A 576 3.65 15.18 18.84
N THR A 577 2.32 15.13 18.99
CA THR A 577 1.66 15.10 20.31
C THR A 577 2.03 13.82 21.07
N LEU A 578 1.83 12.64 20.49
CA LEU A 578 2.14 11.35 21.17
C LEU A 578 3.63 11.23 21.51
N ARG A 579 4.52 11.68 20.62
CA ARG A 579 5.97 11.70 20.88
C ARG A 579 6.34 12.64 22.03
N SER A 580 5.71 13.81 22.11
CA SER A 580 5.90 14.72 23.26
C SER A 580 5.49 14.04 24.56
N VAL A 581 4.31 13.40 24.56
CA VAL A 581 3.78 12.70 25.74
C VAL A 581 4.68 11.55 26.17
N ILE A 582 5.20 10.74 25.24
CA ILE A 582 6.17 9.68 25.58
C ILE A 582 7.42 10.27 26.24
N LYS A 583 7.96 11.37 25.71
CA LYS A 583 9.12 12.05 26.32
C LYS A 583 8.80 12.59 27.70
N ASP A 584 7.60 13.12 27.90
CA ASP A 584 7.15 13.63 29.19
C ASP A 584 7.00 12.49 30.21
N PHE A 585 6.36 11.38 29.85
CA PHE A 585 6.22 10.19 30.71
C PHE A 585 7.57 9.52 31.01
N LEU A 586 8.54 9.55 30.09
CA LEU A 586 9.89 9.07 30.36
C LEU A 586 10.66 9.93 31.37
N ARG A 587 10.39 11.25 31.39
CA ARG A 587 10.98 12.19 32.37
C ARG A 587 10.18 12.29 33.67
N PHE A 588 8.95 11.77 33.67
CA PHE A 588 7.99 11.93 34.77
C PHE A 588 8.47 11.28 36.08
N PRO A 589 9.05 10.06 36.10
CA PRO A 589 9.55 9.44 37.34
C PRO A 589 10.65 10.23 38.05
N SER A 590 11.37 11.11 37.34
CA SER A 590 12.41 11.98 37.93
C SER A 590 11.84 13.26 38.53
N ARG A 591 10.53 13.51 38.40
CA ARG A 591 9.82 14.62 39.02
C ARG A 591 9.19 14.16 40.33
N PRO A 592 9.06 15.03 41.34
CA PRO A 592 8.46 14.64 42.61
C PRO A 592 7.01 14.15 42.48
N MET A 593 6.24 14.64 41.48
CA MET A 593 4.91 14.07 41.16
C MET A 593 4.95 12.63 40.66
N GLY A 594 6.00 12.26 39.92
CA GLY A 594 6.16 10.90 39.42
C GLY A 594 6.50 9.91 40.54
N GLU A 595 7.14 10.38 41.61
CA GLU A 595 7.34 9.62 42.84
C GLU A 595 6.00 9.40 43.54
N CYS A 596 5.16 10.44 43.68
CA CYS A 596 3.81 10.34 44.26
C CYS A 596 2.90 9.38 43.45
N ALA A 597 2.97 9.38 42.12
CA ALA A 597 2.14 8.48 41.31
C ALA A 597 2.53 6.99 41.44
N GLY A 598 3.76 6.70 41.87
CA GLY A 598 4.33 5.36 41.89
C GLY A 598 4.87 4.91 40.53
N ARG A 599 6.04 4.27 40.54
CA ARG A 599 6.74 3.82 39.31
C ARG A 599 5.93 2.83 38.48
N THR A 600 5.13 1.96 39.12
CA THR A 600 4.32 0.94 38.44
C THR A 600 3.17 1.56 37.63
N THR A 601 2.49 2.57 38.20
CA THR A 601 1.40 3.28 37.52
C THR A 601 1.92 4.06 36.32
N VAL A 602 3.06 4.74 36.49
CA VAL A 602 3.71 5.48 35.41
C VAL A 602 4.17 4.54 34.30
N GLU A 603 4.78 3.39 34.63
CA GLU A 603 5.20 2.40 33.64
C GLU A 603 3.99 1.80 32.90
N SER A 604 2.92 1.46 33.61
CA SER A 604 1.69 0.91 33.00
C SER A 604 1.07 1.89 32.00
N CYS A 605 0.99 3.18 32.34
CA CYS A 605 0.54 4.24 31.44
C CYS A 605 1.51 4.46 30.27
N LEU A 606 2.82 4.44 30.53
CA LEU A 606 3.86 4.59 29.52
C LEU A 606 3.80 3.46 28.48
N MET A 607 3.58 2.20 28.89
CA MET A 607 3.58 1.04 27.98
C MET A 607 2.43 1.06 26.97
N VAL A 608 1.35 1.77 27.25
CA VAL A 608 0.25 1.98 26.30
C VAL A 608 0.68 2.91 25.16
N LEU A 609 1.51 3.93 25.42
CA LEU A 609 1.84 4.98 24.45
C LEU A 609 2.62 4.50 23.20
N PRO A 610 3.64 3.61 23.30
CA PRO A 610 4.30 3.00 22.16
C PRO A 610 3.34 2.26 21.23
N SER A 611 2.34 1.56 21.79
CA SER A 611 1.36 0.84 20.97
C SER A 611 0.51 1.80 20.16
N LEU A 612 0.16 2.95 20.74
CA LEU A 612 -0.65 3.98 20.10
C LEU A 612 0.10 4.74 19.00
N ILE A 613 1.35 5.13 19.25
CA ILE A 613 2.16 5.80 18.22
C ILE A 613 2.47 4.83 17.07
N SER A 614 2.72 3.55 17.36
CA SER A 614 2.84 2.51 16.33
C SER A 614 1.52 2.24 15.61
N LEU A 615 0.37 2.39 16.26
CA LEU A 615 -0.95 2.21 15.64
C LEU A 615 -1.22 3.32 14.60
N VAL A 616 -0.85 4.57 14.88
CA VAL A 616 -0.95 5.69 13.92
C VAL A 616 -0.08 5.45 12.68
N PHE A 617 1.10 4.85 12.88
CA PHE A 617 2.10 4.55 11.85
C PHE A 617 2.15 3.08 11.44
N ALA A 618 1.05 2.37 11.60
CA ALA A 618 1.00 0.92 11.40
C ALA A 618 1.39 0.55 9.96
N GLY A 619 2.43 -0.26 9.81
CA GLY A 619 3.00 -0.72 8.53
C GLY A 619 3.99 0.24 7.85
N SER A 620 4.20 1.44 8.38
CA SER A 620 5.10 2.45 7.77
C SER A 620 6.59 2.15 7.96
N GLY A 621 6.96 1.48 9.06
CA GLY A 621 8.36 1.23 9.41
C GLY A 621 9.14 2.48 9.83
N ASN A 622 8.50 3.50 10.42
CA ASN A 622 9.15 4.76 10.84
C ASN A 622 10.34 4.56 11.81
N CYS A 623 11.52 5.09 11.45
CA CYS A 623 12.76 4.91 12.22
C CYS A 623 12.75 5.61 13.59
N GLU A 624 12.06 6.74 13.74
CA GLU A 624 12.02 7.43 15.04
C GLU A 624 11.26 6.61 16.08
N ILE A 625 10.14 6.02 15.68
CA ILE A 625 9.35 5.13 16.55
C ILE A 625 10.18 3.88 16.88
N LEU A 626 10.87 3.31 15.90
CA LEU A 626 11.76 2.17 16.12
C LEU A 626 12.86 2.48 17.14
N ARG A 627 13.45 3.70 17.13
CA ARG A 627 14.44 4.13 18.14
C ARG A 627 13.85 4.18 19.55
N ILE A 628 12.63 4.70 19.69
CA ILE A 628 11.92 4.73 20.99
C ILE A 628 11.67 3.30 21.49
N ILE A 629 11.17 2.42 20.62
CA ILE A 629 10.92 1.01 20.96
C ILE A 629 12.21 0.29 21.37
N ARG A 630 13.31 0.51 20.64
CA ARG A 630 14.63 -0.07 20.97
C ARG A 630 15.11 0.37 22.35
N PHE A 631 14.96 1.66 22.67
CA PHE A 631 15.30 2.19 23.99
C PHE A 631 14.43 1.57 25.10
N LEU A 632 13.11 1.46 24.90
CA LEU A 632 12.24 0.84 25.90
C LEU A 632 12.55 -0.65 26.09
N ARG A 633 12.89 -1.36 25.01
CA ARG A 633 13.26 -2.78 25.00
C ARG A 633 14.60 -3.06 25.70
N SER A 634 15.53 -2.10 25.75
CA SER A 634 16.83 -2.31 26.39
C SER A 634 16.77 -2.29 27.92
N ARG A 635 15.67 -1.80 28.50
CA ARG A 635 15.43 -1.81 29.96
C ARG A 635 15.02 -3.22 30.40
N VAL A 636 16.00 -4.07 30.73
CA VAL A 636 15.81 -5.44 31.22
C VAL A 636 16.76 -5.70 32.38
N GLY A 637 16.33 -6.51 33.33
CA GLY A 637 17.16 -6.99 34.43
C GLY A 637 16.74 -6.41 35.79
N PRO A 638 17.47 -6.77 36.87
CA PRO A 638 17.10 -6.45 38.24
C PRO A 638 17.10 -4.95 38.56
N GLN A 639 17.78 -4.12 37.74
CA GLN A 639 17.76 -2.66 37.87
C GLN A 639 16.38 -2.04 37.61
N TYR A 640 15.50 -2.76 36.91
CA TYR A 640 14.16 -2.28 36.51
C TYR A 640 13.04 -3.20 37.02
N PRO A 641 12.81 -3.29 38.34
CA PRO A 641 11.84 -4.23 38.93
C PRO A 641 10.38 -3.95 38.59
N HIS A 642 10.08 -2.73 38.12
CA HIS A 642 8.74 -2.31 37.71
C HIS A 642 8.39 -2.74 36.27
N ILE A 643 9.36 -3.25 35.50
CA ILE A 643 9.14 -3.75 34.15
C ILE A 643 8.72 -5.21 34.24
N THR A 644 7.52 -5.50 33.77
CA THR A 644 6.87 -6.81 33.87
C THR A 644 6.86 -7.53 32.52
N TYR A 645 6.38 -8.78 32.51
CA TYR A 645 6.09 -9.52 31.28
C TYR A 645 5.20 -8.68 30.33
N GLY A 646 4.15 -8.06 30.88
CA GLY A 646 3.22 -7.21 30.15
C GLY A 646 3.85 -5.96 29.53
N SER A 647 4.85 -5.37 30.18
CA SER A 647 5.61 -4.25 29.61
C SER A 647 6.32 -4.68 28.32
N HIS A 648 6.99 -5.83 28.33
CA HIS A 648 7.61 -6.38 27.12
C HIS A 648 6.57 -6.74 26.06
N MET A 649 5.44 -7.33 26.44
CA MET A 649 4.32 -7.62 25.54
C MET A 649 3.90 -6.37 24.77
N ALA A 650 3.66 -5.26 25.46
CA ALA A 650 3.29 -3.99 24.83
C ALA A 650 4.37 -3.48 23.87
N ILE A 651 5.65 -3.54 24.26
CA ILE A 651 6.78 -3.11 23.43
C ILE A 651 6.87 -3.94 22.13
N HIS A 652 6.73 -5.26 22.21
CA HIS A 652 6.82 -6.14 21.05
C HIS A 652 5.59 -6.06 20.16
N MET A 653 4.40 -5.89 20.72
CA MET A 653 3.20 -5.57 19.93
C MET A 653 3.39 -4.23 19.18
N SER A 654 3.97 -3.22 19.83
CA SER A 654 4.29 -1.94 19.20
C SER A 654 5.29 -2.08 18.05
N LEU A 655 6.31 -2.93 18.22
CA LEU A 655 7.29 -3.24 17.17
C LEU A 655 6.64 -3.95 15.98
N GLY A 656 5.78 -4.93 16.27
CA GLY A 656 5.03 -5.69 15.28
C GLY A 656 4.07 -4.83 14.47
N LEU A 657 3.31 -3.95 15.13
CA LEU A 657 2.41 -2.99 14.48
C LEU A 657 3.13 -2.06 13.50
N LEU A 658 4.32 -1.57 13.88
CA LEU A 658 5.12 -0.67 13.05
C LEU A 658 5.51 -1.32 11.72
N PHE A 659 5.73 -2.64 11.72
CA PHE A 659 6.09 -3.45 10.56
C PHE A 659 5.01 -4.51 10.24
N LEU A 660 3.73 -4.15 10.36
CA LEU A 660 2.60 -5.07 10.19
C LEU A 660 2.60 -5.78 8.81
N GLY A 661 2.75 -7.11 8.80
CA GLY A 661 2.96 -7.93 7.60
C GLY A 661 4.15 -7.48 6.74
N ALA A 662 5.23 -7.11 7.40
CA ALA A 662 6.40 -6.43 6.86
C ALA A 662 6.00 -5.16 6.08
N GLY A 663 5.04 -4.44 6.66
CA GLY A 663 4.45 -3.21 6.16
C GLY A 663 3.52 -3.37 4.93
N ARG A 664 3.10 -4.58 4.58
CA ARG A 664 2.08 -4.80 3.53
C ARG A 664 0.69 -4.33 3.96
N PHE A 665 0.45 -4.32 5.26
CA PHE A 665 -0.85 -3.99 5.81
C PHE A 665 -0.76 -2.82 6.78
N THR A 666 -1.93 -2.27 7.06
CA THR A 666 -2.15 -1.20 8.00
C THR A 666 -3.50 -1.43 8.67
N ILE A 667 -3.99 -0.46 9.43
CA ILE A 667 -5.17 -0.64 10.28
C ILE A 667 -6.35 0.15 9.73
N SER A 668 -7.52 -0.49 9.73
CA SER A 668 -8.79 0.10 9.35
C SER A 668 -9.44 0.86 10.51
N GLN A 669 -10.32 1.81 10.18
CA GLN A 669 -11.05 2.65 11.13
C GLN A 669 -12.56 2.39 11.15
N THR A 670 -13.01 1.25 10.61
CA THR A 670 -14.41 0.83 10.74
C THR A 670 -14.78 0.64 12.21
N PRO A 671 -16.05 0.83 12.61
CA PRO A 671 -16.47 0.63 14.00
C PRO A 671 -16.09 -0.77 14.50
N GLU A 672 -16.18 -1.79 13.65
CA GLU A 672 -15.80 -3.17 13.96
C GLU A 672 -14.30 -3.32 14.20
N SER A 673 -13.48 -2.64 13.39
CA SER A 673 -12.03 -2.61 13.56
C SER A 673 -11.64 -1.88 14.84
N VAL A 674 -12.26 -0.72 15.14
CA VAL A 674 -12.00 0.01 16.39
C VAL A 674 -12.36 -0.84 17.60
N ALA A 675 -13.50 -1.53 17.58
CA ALA A 675 -13.89 -2.44 18.66
C ALA A 675 -12.88 -3.58 18.84
N ALA A 676 -12.40 -4.19 17.74
CA ALA A 676 -11.38 -5.23 17.80
C ALA A 676 -10.04 -4.72 18.36
N LEU A 677 -9.65 -3.47 18.05
CA LEU A 677 -8.46 -2.82 18.59
C LEU A 677 -8.60 -2.51 20.09
N VAL A 678 -9.78 -2.09 20.55
CA VAL A 678 -10.06 -1.90 21.98
C VAL A 678 -9.88 -3.23 22.73
N CYS A 679 -10.35 -4.34 22.17
CA CYS A 679 -10.12 -5.68 22.73
C CYS A 679 -8.63 -6.04 22.73
N ALA A 680 -7.93 -5.86 21.61
CA ALA A 680 -6.52 -6.28 21.47
C ALA A 680 -5.55 -5.43 22.29
N PHE A 681 -5.80 -4.12 22.41
CA PHE A 681 -4.94 -3.15 23.09
C PHE A 681 -5.50 -2.72 24.44
N PHE A 682 -6.33 -3.55 25.09
CA PHE A 682 -6.84 -3.29 26.42
C PHE A 682 -5.70 -2.83 27.37
N PRO A 683 -5.81 -1.66 28.01
CA PRO A 683 -4.67 -0.92 28.59
C PRO A 683 -4.13 -1.49 29.92
N LYS A 684 -4.47 -2.74 30.27
CA LYS A 684 -3.94 -3.48 31.42
C LYS A 684 -3.24 -4.74 30.94
N PHE A 685 -1.91 -4.74 31.02
CA PHE A 685 -1.09 -5.87 30.57
C PHE A 685 -0.82 -6.87 31.72
N PRO A 686 -0.55 -8.15 31.40
CA PRO A 686 -0.30 -9.19 32.41
C PRO A 686 0.99 -8.94 33.20
N ILE A 687 1.01 -9.27 34.48
CA ILE A 687 2.21 -9.13 35.33
C ILE A 687 3.24 -10.22 35.01
N HIS A 688 2.77 -11.46 34.82
CA HIS A 688 3.58 -12.63 34.46
C HIS A 688 2.92 -13.44 33.34
N SER A 689 3.61 -14.44 32.79
CA SER A 689 3.17 -15.14 31.57
C SER A 689 1.81 -15.85 31.68
N ASN A 690 1.41 -16.33 32.87
CA ASN A 690 0.11 -16.97 33.10
C ASN A 690 -0.97 -16.07 33.71
N ASP A 691 -0.74 -14.77 33.81
CA ASP A 691 -1.74 -13.85 34.37
C ASP A 691 -2.82 -13.56 33.30
N ASN A 692 -4.04 -14.04 33.54
CA ASN A 692 -5.23 -13.68 32.77
C ASN A 692 -6.32 -13.04 33.63
N ARG A 693 -5.96 -12.57 34.84
CA ARG A 693 -6.92 -12.09 35.84
C ARG A 693 -7.81 -10.97 35.32
N TYR A 694 -7.21 -10.00 34.64
CA TYR A 694 -7.93 -8.83 34.14
C TYR A 694 -8.30 -8.94 32.67
N HIS A 695 -7.57 -9.71 31.87
CA HIS A 695 -7.82 -9.84 30.43
C HIS A 695 -7.19 -11.13 29.89
N LEU A 696 -7.96 -11.88 29.13
CA LEU A 696 -7.49 -13.10 28.48
C LEU A 696 -6.44 -12.78 27.40
N GLN A 697 -5.24 -13.35 27.53
CA GLN A 697 -4.12 -13.04 26.62
C GLN A 697 -4.38 -13.42 25.15
N ALA A 698 -5.23 -14.41 24.87
CA ALA A 698 -5.63 -14.77 23.50
C ALA A 698 -6.22 -13.57 22.73
N LEU A 699 -6.98 -12.71 23.41
CA LEU A 699 -7.68 -11.57 22.81
C LEU A 699 -6.72 -10.51 22.24
N ARG A 700 -5.44 -10.53 22.67
CA ARG A 700 -4.39 -9.68 22.12
C ARG A 700 -4.16 -9.89 20.63
N HIS A 701 -4.57 -11.03 20.06
CA HIS A 701 -4.47 -11.31 18.62
C HIS A 701 -5.67 -10.82 17.79
N LEU A 702 -6.69 -10.24 18.41
CA LEU A 702 -7.86 -9.70 17.70
C LEU A 702 -7.54 -8.48 16.81
N TYR A 703 -6.35 -7.88 16.93
CA TYR A 703 -5.90 -6.83 16.02
C TYR A 703 -5.96 -7.26 14.55
N VAL A 704 -5.83 -8.58 14.28
CA VAL A 704 -5.91 -9.16 12.92
C VAL A 704 -7.23 -8.83 12.22
N LEU A 705 -8.31 -8.69 12.98
CA LEU A 705 -9.64 -8.33 12.48
C LEU A 705 -9.75 -6.86 12.05
N ALA A 706 -8.78 -6.02 12.43
CA ALA A 706 -8.68 -4.62 12.06
C ALA A 706 -7.66 -4.37 10.93
N VAL A 707 -7.00 -5.41 10.43
CA VAL A 707 -5.96 -5.29 9.42
C VAL A 707 -6.57 -5.14 8.02
N GLU A 708 -6.12 -4.11 7.29
CA GLU A 708 -6.56 -3.79 5.94
C GLU A 708 -5.34 -3.66 5.00
N PRO A 709 -5.39 -4.24 3.80
CA PRO A 709 -4.37 -4.04 2.78
C PRO A 709 -4.59 -2.69 2.08
N ARG A 710 -3.65 -1.76 2.24
CA ARG A 710 -3.66 -0.46 1.54
C ARG A 710 -2.32 -0.12 0.88
N LEU A 711 -1.45 -1.11 0.69
CA LEU A 711 -0.15 -0.92 0.05
C LEU A 711 -0.33 -0.73 -1.46
N PHE A 712 0.06 0.43 -1.98
CA PHE A 712 0.12 0.67 -3.41
C PHE A 712 1.42 0.07 -3.97
N LEU A 713 1.29 -0.87 -4.91
CA LEU A 713 2.41 -1.61 -5.50
C LEU A 713 2.53 -1.30 -7.00
N PRO A 714 3.39 -0.36 -7.43
CA PRO A 714 3.58 -0.10 -8.85
C PRO A 714 4.43 -1.20 -9.49
N ARG A 715 3.97 -1.72 -10.64
CA ARG A 715 4.69 -2.67 -11.48
C ARG A 715 4.80 -2.12 -12.88
N ASP A 716 6.01 -2.13 -13.43
CA ASP A 716 6.21 -1.80 -14.83
C ASP A 716 5.68 -2.93 -15.72
N ILE A 717 4.77 -2.61 -16.64
CA ILE A 717 4.09 -3.59 -17.49
C ILE A 717 5.03 -4.27 -18.49
N ASP A 718 6.05 -3.55 -18.98
CA ASP A 718 6.95 -4.06 -20.01
C ASP A 718 7.93 -5.08 -19.43
N THR A 719 8.46 -4.80 -18.24
CA THR A 719 9.41 -5.69 -17.55
C THR A 719 8.73 -6.67 -16.60
N ASN A 720 7.46 -6.44 -16.22
CA ASN A 720 6.76 -7.11 -15.12
C ASN A 720 7.51 -7.03 -13.78
N LYS A 721 8.30 -5.97 -13.60
CA LYS A 721 9.11 -5.71 -12.40
C LYS A 721 8.46 -4.65 -11.52
N LEU A 722 8.58 -4.80 -10.21
CA LEU A 722 8.18 -3.74 -9.29
C LEU A 722 9.06 -2.50 -9.53
N CYS A 723 8.54 -1.32 -9.30
CA CYS A 723 9.28 -0.09 -9.52
C CYS A 723 8.99 0.94 -8.44
N LEU A 724 9.61 2.11 -8.55
CA LEU A 724 9.31 3.26 -7.70
C LEU A 724 8.54 4.28 -8.54
N ALA A 725 7.48 4.85 -7.98
CA ALA A 725 6.67 5.85 -8.67
C ALA A 725 6.14 6.90 -7.71
N ASN A 726 6.04 8.14 -8.18
CA ASN A 726 5.42 9.23 -7.47
C ASN A 726 3.89 9.15 -7.57
N ILE A 727 3.21 9.40 -6.45
CA ILE A 727 1.76 9.30 -6.34
C ILE A 727 1.23 10.54 -5.65
N SER A 728 0.13 11.05 -6.17
CA SER A 728 -0.63 12.18 -5.65
C SER A 728 -2.06 11.74 -5.35
N VAL A 729 -2.63 12.24 -4.26
CA VAL A 729 -4.00 11.92 -3.84
C VAL A 729 -4.82 13.18 -3.62
N LEU A 730 -6.11 13.11 -3.93
CA LEU A 730 -7.09 14.15 -3.67
C LEU A 730 -7.99 13.69 -2.51
N GLU A 731 -8.01 14.44 -1.42
CA GLU A 731 -8.89 14.20 -0.28
C GLU A 731 -10.30 14.76 -0.56
N VAL A 732 -11.33 14.14 0.02
CA VAL A 732 -12.72 14.57 -0.18
C VAL A 732 -12.92 16.00 0.35
N GLY A 733 -13.33 16.91 -0.54
CA GLY A 733 -13.53 18.33 -0.22
C GLY A 733 -12.28 19.20 -0.36
N ALA A 734 -11.12 18.63 -0.67
CA ALA A 734 -9.92 19.37 -1.03
C ALA A 734 -9.90 19.66 -2.54
N THR A 735 -9.35 20.82 -2.92
CA THR A 735 -9.16 21.21 -4.32
C THR A 735 -7.76 20.88 -4.86
N GLU A 736 -6.80 20.67 -3.97
CA GLU A 736 -5.39 20.45 -4.32
C GLU A 736 -4.97 18.99 -4.13
N LEU A 737 -4.13 18.51 -5.04
CA LEU A 737 -3.51 17.19 -4.96
C LEU A 737 -2.38 17.21 -3.92
N ARG A 738 -2.44 16.29 -2.97
CA ARG A 738 -1.38 16.07 -1.97
C ARG A 738 -0.44 14.98 -2.46
N ARG A 739 0.85 15.29 -2.57
CA ARG A 739 1.89 14.31 -2.91
C ARG A 739 2.18 13.38 -1.74
N LEU A 740 2.20 12.08 -2.00
CA LEU A 740 2.55 11.04 -1.04
C LEU A 740 4.05 10.68 -1.13
N PRO A 741 4.59 9.94 -0.14
CA PRO A 741 5.91 9.33 -0.27
C PRO A 741 5.98 8.45 -1.53
N ILE A 742 7.18 8.34 -2.11
CA ILE A 742 7.44 7.51 -3.29
C ILE A 742 6.95 6.08 -3.03
N ALA A 743 6.14 5.55 -3.93
CA ALA A 743 5.61 4.20 -3.83
C ALA A 743 6.70 3.17 -4.13
N PRO A 744 6.67 1.96 -3.51
CA PRO A 744 5.57 1.40 -2.73
C PRO A 744 5.29 2.03 -1.36
N CYS A 745 4.09 2.58 -1.19
CA CYS A 745 3.67 3.29 0.03
C CYS A 745 2.24 2.91 0.42
N ILE A 746 1.90 3.12 1.69
CA ILE A 746 0.57 2.84 2.23
C ILE A 746 -0.33 4.04 1.90
N LEU A 747 -1.48 3.78 1.28
CA LEU A 747 -2.46 4.81 1.02
C LEU A 747 -3.20 5.21 2.32
N PRO A 748 -3.61 6.49 2.44
CA PRO A 748 -4.57 6.91 3.45
C PRO A 748 -5.90 6.15 3.37
N VAL A 749 -6.80 6.40 4.32
CA VAL A 749 -8.11 5.75 4.37
C VAL A 749 -8.87 5.99 3.05
N LEU A 750 -9.31 4.91 2.41
CA LEU A 750 -10.00 4.97 1.11
C LEU A 750 -11.31 5.78 1.17
N SER A 751 -11.97 5.85 2.33
CA SER A 751 -13.16 6.68 2.53
C SER A 751 -12.88 8.18 2.51
N SER A 752 -11.67 8.63 2.87
CA SER A 752 -11.30 10.05 2.87
C SER A 752 -10.76 10.53 1.52
N LEU A 753 -10.56 9.63 0.55
CA LEU A 753 -10.00 9.94 -0.76
C LEU A 753 -11.11 10.04 -1.82
N GLN A 754 -10.93 11.02 -2.72
CA GLN A 754 -11.73 11.23 -3.92
C GLN A 754 -11.03 10.71 -5.18
N GLN A 755 -9.71 10.89 -5.25
CA GLN A 755 -8.90 10.53 -6.43
C GLN A 755 -7.50 10.07 -6.01
N VAL A 756 -6.96 9.07 -6.70
CA VAL A 756 -5.55 8.63 -6.58
C VAL A 756 -4.93 8.69 -7.97
N VAL A 757 -3.79 9.37 -8.10
CA VAL A 757 -3.11 9.59 -9.38
C VAL A 757 -1.65 9.19 -9.25
N VAL A 758 -1.18 8.35 -10.18
CA VAL A 758 0.25 8.16 -10.41
C VAL A 758 0.73 9.40 -11.17
N ASP A 759 1.38 10.30 -10.45
CA ASP A 759 1.84 11.59 -10.95
C ASP A 759 3.36 11.59 -10.96
N ASP A 760 3.89 10.94 -11.99
CA ASP A 760 5.33 10.79 -12.20
C ASP A 760 5.67 11.16 -13.63
N GLU A 761 6.75 11.91 -13.81
CA GLU A 761 7.20 12.31 -15.14
C GLU A 761 7.88 11.17 -15.91
N ASN A 762 8.41 10.15 -15.20
CA ASN A 762 9.04 8.99 -15.83
C ASN A 762 8.02 7.94 -16.28
N TYR A 763 6.78 8.02 -15.81
CA TYR A 763 5.71 7.07 -16.10
C TYR A 763 4.50 7.75 -16.74
N TRP A 764 3.62 6.95 -17.33
CA TRP A 764 2.34 7.42 -17.84
C TRP A 764 1.34 7.59 -16.68
N PRO A 765 0.57 8.69 -16.63
CA PRO A 765 -0.35 8.92 -15.52
C PRO A 765 -1.49 7.92 -15.54
N VAL A 766 -1.74 7.33 -14.37
CA VAL A 766 -2.88 6.44 -14.11
C VAL A 766 -3.71 7.08 -13.01
N CYS A 767 -5.02 7.19 -13.23
CA CYS A 767 -5.93 7.80 -12.27
C CYS A 767 -7.01 6.82 -11.82
N PHE A 768 -7.35 6.85 -10.54
CA PHE A 768 -8.51 6.19 -9.97
C PHE A 768 -9.41 7.24 -9.32
N GLU A 769 -10.63 7.36 -9.82
CA GLU A 769 -11.63 8.33 -9.33
C GLU A 769 -12.80 7.60 -8.68
N ARG A 770 -13.26 8.11 -7.53
CA ARG A 770 -14.36 7.53 -6.74
C ARG A 770 -15.64 7.27 -7.53
N SER A 771 -15.94 8.14 -8.51
CA SER A 771 -17.18 8.11 -9.30
C SER A 771 -17.18 7.09 -10.45
N ARG A 772 -16.01 6.59 -10.88
CA ARG A 772 -15.86 5.82 -12.13
C ARG A 772 -15.21 4.45 -11.95
N ASN A 773 -13.94 4.40 -11.57
CA ASN A 773 -13.11 3.18 -11.59
C ASN A 773 -12.56 2.79 -10.22
N TRP A 774 -13.08 3.37 -9.14
CA TRP A 774 -12.65 3.11 -7.77
C TRP A 774 -12.67 1.62 -7.37
N HIS A 775 -13.67 0.88 -7.84
CA HIS A 775 -13.82 -0.55 -7.54
C HIS A 775 -12.63 -1.40 -8.05
N GLN A 776 -11.92 -0.94 -9.09
CA GLN A 776 -10.71 -1.60 -9.59
C GLN A 776 -9.55 -1.45 -8.60
N LEU A 777 -9.41 -0.26 -8.00
CA LEU A 777 -8.40 0.01 -6.98
C LEU A 777 -8.69 -0.78 -5.70
N GLU A 778 -9.93 -0.77 -5.21
CA GLU A 778 -10.34 -1.53 -4.03
C GLU A 778 -10.02 -3.03 -4.18
N ARG A 779 -10.41 -3.63 -5.31
CA ARG A 779 -10.10 -5.05 -5.59
C ARG A 779 -8.59 -5.30 -5.70
N ALA A 780 -7.85 -4.41 -6.35
CA ALA A 780 -6.40 -4.54 -6.46
C ALA A 780 -5.74 -4.53 -5.07
N LEU A 781 -6.17 -3.64 -4.18
CA LEU A 781 -5.65 -3.54 -2.81
C LEU A 781 -6.07 -4.75 -1.95
N GLU A 782 -7.34 -5.17 -1.99
CA GLU A 782 -7.83 -6.36 -1.28
C GLU A 782 -7.05 -7.62 -1.66
N MET A 783 -6.76 -7.77 -2.96
CA MET A 783 -5.98 -8.89 -3.47
C MET A 783 -4.46 -8.70 -3.30
N SER A 784 -4.00 -7.54 -2.79
CA SER A 784 -2.59 -7.14 -2.75
C SER A 784 -1.90 -7.28 -4.11
N ALA A 785 -2.65 -7.00 -5.18
CA ALA A 785 -2.20 -7.09 -6.56
C ALA A 785 -1.39 -5.85 -6.94
N PRO A 786 -0.33 -6.02 -7.76
CA PRO A 786 0.40 -4.89 -8.29
C PRO A 786 -0.45 -4.10 -9.29
N ILE A 787 -0.32 -2.79 -9.26
CA ILE A 787 -0.93 -1.85 -10.21
C ILE A 787 0.07 -1.64 -11.33
N ASP A 788 -0.32 -2.08 -12.52
CA ASP A 788 0.50 -1.94 -13.72
C ASP A 788 0.61 -0.46 -14.10
N ILE A 789 1.84 0.01 -14.33
CA ILE A 789 2.17 1.31 -14.85
C ILE A 789 3.10 1.14 -16.05
N LYS A 790 3.08 2.10 -16.96
CA LYS A 790 3.94 2.08 -18.14
C LYS A 790 4.98 3.19 -18.04
N LYS A 791 6.25 2.83 -18.17
CA LYS A 791 7.34 3.81 -18.24
C LYS A 791 7.23 4.60 -19.55
N ARG A 792 7.52 5.90 -19.51
CA ARG A 792 7.64 6.70 -20.74
C ARG A 792 8.92 6.29 -21.47
N THR A 793 8.87 6.14 -22.79
CA THR A 793 10.09 5.85 -23.53
C THR A 793 10.98 7.09 -23.54
N GLY A 794 12.30 6.91 -23.37
CA GLY A 794 13.24 8.02 -23.20
C GLY A 794 13.37 8.53 -21.76
N CYS A 795 12.69 7.90 -20.78
CA CYS A 795 12.93 8.10 -19.35
C CYS A 795 13.51 6.82 -18.72
N LEU A 796 14.42 6.98 -17.78
CA LEU A 796 14.93 5.89 -16.95
C LEU A 796 14.03 5.68 -15.72
N SER A 797 14.14 4.50 -15.11
CA SER A 797 13.45 4.23 -13.85
C SER A 797 14.14 4.95 -12.69
N HIS A 798 13.39 5.28 -11.63
CA HIS A 798 13.94 5.87 -10.38
C HIS A 798 14.99 5.00 -9.66
N LEU A 799 15.09 3.72 -10.03
CA LEU A 799 16.14 2.83 -9.54
C LEU A 799 17.47 3.05 -10.28
N GLU A 800 17.43 3.42 -11.55
CA GLU A 800 18.61 3.64 -12.41
C GLU A 800 19.06 5.11 -12.39
N ASP A 801 18.10 6.03 -12.19
CA ASP A 801 18.29 7.47 -12.22
C ASP A 801 17.40 8.15 -11.15
N PRO A 802 17.82 8.15 -9.86
CA PRO A 802 17.01 8.67 -8.76
C PRO A 802 16.78 10.18 -8.83
N ASP A 803 17.77 10.94 -9.31
CA ASP A 803 17.71 12.40 -9.41
C ASP A 803 17.18 12.87 -10.78
N ARG A 804 16.84 11.93 -11.67
CA ARG A 804 16.41 12.17 -13.05
C ARG A 804 17.43 12.93 -13.91
N LEU A 805 18.67 13.07 -13.46
CA LEU A 805 19.67 13.89 -14.13
C LEU A 805 20.06 13.31 -15.50
N LYS A 806 20.14 11.98 -15.63
CA LYS A 806 20.50 11.34 -16.91
C LYS A 806 19.37 11.45 -17.91
N SER A 807 18.14 11.23 -17.45
CA SER A 807 16.94 11.36 -18.28
C SER A 807 16.73 12.82 -18.72
N MET A 808 16.94 13.78 -17.82
CA MET A 808 16.88 15.20 -18.14
C MET A 808 17.98 15.62 -19.11
N LEU A 809 19.23 15.18 -18.92
CA LEU A 809 20.35 15.46 -19.83
C LEU A 809 20.02 14.99 -21.25
N ALA A 810 19.52 13.76 -21.37
CA ALA A 810 19.08 13.20 -22.64
C ALA A 810 17.86 13.93 -23.23
N GLN A 811 17.03 14.58 -22.42
CA GLN A 811 15.91 15.39 -22.92
C GLN A 811 16.35 16.79 -23.33
N THR A 812 17.26 17.44 -22.59
CA THR A 812 17.77 18.79 -22.87
C THR A 812 18.44 18.91 -24.24
N LEU A 813 19.07 17.83 -24.72
CA LEU A 813 19.59 17.74 -26.10
C LEU A 813 18.53 17.94 -27.20
N THR A 814 17.23 17.94 -26.84
CA THR A 814 16.10 18.24 -27.74
C THR A 814 15.27 19.47 -27.36
N MET A 815 15.51 20.09 -26.21
CA MET A 815 14.65 21.17 -25.67
C MET A 815 15.15 22.59 -25.99
N GLU A 816 16.41 22.75 -26.36
CA GLU A 816 16.93 24.05 -26.79
C GLU A 816 16.87 24.21 -28.31
N GLN A 817 16.63 25.45 -28.76
CA GLN A 817 16.63 25.91 -30.17
C GLN A 817 17.95 25.62 -30.92
N SER A 818 18.92 25.01 -30.26
CA SER A 818 20.11 24.40 -30.83
C SER A 818 19.94 22.88 -30.88
N ILE A 819 19.44 22.38 -32.02
CA ILE A 819 19.57 20.97 -32.38
C ILE A 819 21.06 20.63 -32.35
N CYS A 820 21.48 19.74 -31.46
CA CYS A 820 22.80 19.13 -31.57
C CYS A 820 22.82 18.28 -32.86
N TRP A 821 23.40 18.80 -33.93
CA TRP A 821 23.78 18.06 -35.14
C TRP A 821 24.83 16.96 -34.86
N GLN A 822 25.14 16.68 -33.60
CA GLN A 822 25.99 15.59 -33.14
C GLN A 822 25.32 14.94 -31.92
N ILE A 823 24.69 13.79 -32.15
CA ILE A 823 24.16 12.93 -31.10
C ILE A 823 25.11 11.74 -31.03
N ASP A 824 25.65 11.43 -29.85
CA ASP A 824 26.51 10.27 -29.69
C ASP A 824 25.68 9.00 -29.51
N MET A 825 26.11 7.91 -30.16
CA MET A 825 25.46 6.60 -30.03
C MET A 825 25.47 6.10 -28.57
N ASN A 826 26.46 6.52 -27.78
CA ASN A 826 26.60 6.15 -26.37
C ASN A 826 25.46 6.69 -25.48
N ASP A 827 24.90 7.85 -25.81
CA ASP A 827 23.77 8.42 -25.07
C ASP A 827 22.48 7.63 -25.33
N LEU A 828 22.31 7.14 -26.57
CA LEU A 828 21.20 6.25 -26.94
C LEU A 828 21.34 4.84 -26.34
N GLN A 829 22.56 4.36 -26.12
CA GLN A 829 22.79 3.08 -25.44
C GLN A 829 22.30 3.09 -23.99
N GLN A 830 22.21 4.25 -23.33
CA GLN A 830 21.65 4.35 -21.98
C GLN A 830 20.17 3.94 -21.93
N PHE A 831 19.44 4.10 -23.06
CA PHE A 831 18.06 3.65 -23.22
C PHE A 831 17.92 2.23 -23.76
N ALA A 832 19.00 1.44 -23.80
CA ALA A 832 18.98 0.06 -24.31
C ALA A 832 18.12 -0.91 -23.47
N SER A 833 17.61 -0.48 -22.30
CA SER A 833 16.62 -1.23 -21.52
C SER A 833 15.28 -1.36 -22.28
N GLU A 834 15.01 -0.48 -23.24
CA GLU A 834 13.86 -0.57 -24.13
C GLU A 834 14.04 -1.65 -25.21
N ARG A 835 13.02 -2.52 -25.34
CA ARG A 835 13.06 -3.72 -26.21
C ARG A 835 13.39 -3.40 -27.67
N MET A 836 12.90 -2.27 -28.19
CA MET A 836 13.10 -1.86 -29.59
C MET A 836 14.39 -1.06 -29.79
N VAL A 837 14.84 -0.32 -28.76
CA VAL A 837 16.01 0.58 -28.88
C VAL A 837 17.27 -0.21 -29.13
N LYS A 838 17.50 -1.24 -28.32
CA LYS A 838 18.69 -2.09 -28.45
C LYS A 838 18.80 -2.75 -29.82
N GLN A 839 17.67 -3.24 -30.36
CA GLN A 839 17.65 -3.91 -31.67
C GLN A 839 17.88 -2.93 -32.81
N PHE A 840 17.31 -1.72 -32.74
CA PHE A 840 17.50 -0.70 -33.76
C PHE A 840 18.94 -0.18 -33.76
N LEU A 841 19.50 0.09 -32.58
CA LEU A 841 20.91 0.49 -32.45
C LEU A 841 21.85 -0.56 -33.04
N SER A 842 21.69 -1.83 -32.65
CA SER A 842 22.59 -2.91 -33.08
C SER A 842 22.45 -3.28 -34.57
N ARG A 843 21.27 -3.08 -35.18
CA ARG A 843 21.00 -3.50 -36.57
C ARG A 843 21.08 -2.37 -37.59
N CYS A 844 20.73 -1.15 -37.21
CA CYS A 844 20.58 -0.03 -38.15
C CYS A 844 21.65 1.04 -38.00
N LEU A 845 22.23 1.23 -36.80
CA LEU A 845 23.15 2.34 -36.50
C LEU A 845 24.57 1.89 -36.14
N ASP A 846 24.78 0.63 -35.78
CA ASP A 846 26.10 0.05 -35.53
C ASP A 846 26.81 -0.26 -36.86
N THR A 847 28.10 0.08 -36.94
CA THR A 847 28.89 -0.05 -38.16
C THR A 847 29.88 -1.20 -38.12
N ASN A 848 30.02 -1.94 -37.00
CA ASN A 848 30.92 -3.09 -36.87
C ASN A 848 32.34 -2.89 -37.47
N GLY A 849 32.86 -1.65 -37.49
CA GLY A 849 34.16 -1.32 -38.06
C GLY A 849 34.24 -1.17 -39.59
N THR A 850 33.14 -1.02 -40.32
CA THR A 850 33.17 -0.69 -41.77
C THR A 850 33.35 0.80 -42.02
N ASP A 851 34.25 1.17 -42.93
CA ASP A 851 34.42 2.55 -43.40
C ASP A 851 33.22 2.97 -44.27
N LEU A 852 32.45 3.95 -43.80
CA LEU A 852 31.28 4.49 -44.49
C LEU A 852 31.68 5.58 -45.47
N SER A 853 31.03 5.62 -46.64
CA SER A 853 31.16 6.75 -47.57
C SER A 853 30.50 8.03 -47.00
N PRO A 854 30.91 9.23 -47.44
CA PRO A 854 30.29 10.50 -46.99
C PRO A 854 28.75 10.55 -47.07
N PRO A 855 28.08 10.09 -48.16
CA PRO A 855 26.62 10.09 -48.22
C PRO A 855 25.98 9.06 -47.28
N GLU A 856 26.62 7.93 -47.01
CA GLU A 856 26.14 6.93 -46.05
C GLU A 856 26.24 7.44 -44.61
N LEU A 857 27.29 8.20 -44.30
CA LEU A 857 27.47 8.84 -43.01
C LEU A 857 26.39 9.91 -42.76
N MET A 858 26.05 10.69 -43.78
CA MET A 858 24.94 11.65 -43.74
C MET A 858 23.59 10.94 -43.49
N LYS A 859 23.30 9.85 -44.23
CA LYS A 859 22.08 9.05 -44.03
C LYS A 859 22.00 8.47 -42.62
N ARG A 860 23.11 7.93 -42.11
CA ARG A 860 23.21 7.41 -40.73
C ARG A 860 22.88 8.49 -39.72
N HIS A 861 23.46 9.68 -39.88
CA HIS A 861 23.23 10.80 -38.99
C HIS A 861 21.76 11.25 -38.97
N GLN A 862 21.13 11.36 -40.14
CA GLN A 862 19.72 11.73 -40.25
C GLN A 862 18.78 10.68 -39.65
N VAL A 863 19.03 9.39 -39.89
CA VAL A 863 18.25 8.29 -39.28
C VAL A 863 18.43 8.29 -37.76
N MET A 864 19.64 8.57 -37.26
CA MET A 864 19.90 8.69 -35.83
C MET A 864 19.12 9.84 -35.20
N LEU A 865 19.03 10.99 -35.87
CA LEU A 865 18.28 12.15 -35.38
C LEU A 865 16.76 11.90 -35.37
N LEU A 866 16.23 11.24 -36.40
CA LEU A 866 14.82 10.80 -36.43
C LEU A 866 14.52 9.80 -35.31
N PHE A 867 15.40 8.83 -35.12
CA PHE A 867 15.26 7.82 -34.09
C PHE A 867 15.35 8.42 -32.69
N TYR A 868 16.30 9.32 -32.46
CA TYR A 868 16.47 10.04 -31.19
C TYR A 868 15.22 10.84 -30.82
N ASN A 869 14.66 11.61 -31.76
CA ASN A 869 13.41 12.33 -31.55
C ASN A 869 12.25 11.39 -31.22
N ALA A 870 12.18 10.22 -31.86
CA ALA A 870 11.15 9.22 -31.56
C ALA A 870 11.31 8.61 -30.15
N VAL A 871 12.54 8.40 -29.69
CA VAL A 871 12.84 7.88 -28.35
C VAL A 871 12.48 8.91 -27.28
N VAL A 872 13.03 10.13 -27.39
CA VAL A 872 12.94 11.17 -26.36
C VAL A 872 11.52 11.70 -26.18
N LYS A 873 10.75 11.82 -27.26
CA LYS A 873 9.36 12.34 -27.20
C LYS A 873 8.29 11.26 -26.98
N ASP A 874 8.67 10.04 -26.63
CA ASP A 874 7.77 8.87 -26.50
C ASP A 874 6.88 8.56 -27.70
N ARG A 875 7.52 8.54 -28.88
CA ARG A 875 6.88 8.42 -30.21
C ARG A 875 7.45 7.28 -31.03
N MET A 876 7.87 6.22 -30.37
CA MET A 876 8.44 5.05 -31.04
C MET A 876 7.50 4.40 -32.05
N HIS A 877 6.19 4.43 -31.79
CA HIS A 877 5.19 3.92 -32.69
C HIS A 877 5.03 4.77 -33.98
N PHE A 878 5.62 5.96 -34.02
CA PHE A 878 5.72 6.82 -35.21
C PHE A 878 6.98 6.64 -36.02
N LEU A 879 7.95 5.86 -35.53
CA LEU A 879 9.19 5.60 -36.27
C LEU A 879 8.95 5.10 -37.71
N PRO A 880 7.97 4.21 -37.99
CA PRO A 880 7.67 3.82 -39.37
C PRO A 880 7.21 5.00 -40.25
N VAL A 881 6.45 5.94 -39.69
CA VAL A 881 6.02 7.14 -40.40
C VAL A 881 7.21 8.05 -40.69
N TYR A 882 8.10 8.27 -39.71
CA TYR A 882 9.33 9.03 -39.92
C TYR A 882 10.22 8.43 -41.02
N LEU A 883 10.42 7.11 -40.98
CA LEU A 883 11.26 6.41 -41.95
C LEU A 883 10.62 6.38 -43.34
N THR A 884 9.30 6.20 -43.45
CA THR A 884 8.61 6.22 -44.75
C THR A 884 8.60 7.60 -45.37
N LEU A 885 8.36 8.65 -44.58
CA LEU A 885 8.48 10.04 -45.06
C LEU A 885 9.91 10.35 -45.50
N TYR A 886 10.91 9.88 -44.76
CA TYR A 886 12.31 10.08 -45.12
C TYR A 886 12.68 9.33 -46.39
N ASP A 887 12.19 8.10 -46.55
CA ASP A 887 12.34 7.30 -47.75
C ASP A 887 11.67 7.98 -48.96
N HIS A 888 10.50 8.59 -48.81
CA HIS A 888 9.85 9.36 -49.89
C HIS A 888 10.67 10.57 -50.37
N VAL A 889 11.51 11.16 -49.52
CA VAL A 889 12.34 12.34 -49.85
C VAL A 889 13.74 11.98 -50.32
N THR A 890 14.27 10.80 -49.95
CA THR A 890 15.67 10.41 -50.23
C THR A 890 15.81 9.28 -51.24
N LYS A 891 14.70 8.74 -51.73
CA LYS A 891 14.67 7.82 -52.86
C LYS A 891 15.28 8.48 -54.10
N SER A 892 16.04 7.70 -54.86
CA SER A 892 16.62 8.18 -56.12
C SER A 892 15.58 8.44 -57.21
N MET A 893 14.39 7.84 -57.12
CA MET A 893 13.31 7.93 -58.11
C MET A 893 11.96 8.03 -57.38
N PRO A 894 11.35 9.23 -57.28
CA PRO A 894 10.07 9.41 -56.63
C PRO A 894 8.93 8.80 -57.47
N ASN A 895 7.93 8.27 -56.78
CA ASN A 895 6.67 7.78 -57.36
C ASN A 895 5.55 8.82 -57.21
N ASN A 896 4.50 8.71 -58.02
CA ASN A 896 3.30 9.56 -57.87
C ASN A 896 2.63 9.46 -56.50
N ILE A 897 2.71 8.31 -55.83
CA ILE A 897 2.18 8.14 -54.47
C ILE A 897 2.93 9.04 -53.49
N ASP A 898 4.26 9.12 -53.63
CA ASP A 898 5.15 9.91 -52.78
C ASP A 898 4.80 11.41 -52.89
N VAL A 899 4.55 11.87 -54.13
CA VAL A 899 4.07 13.23 -54.42
C VAL A 899 2.75 13.52 -53.69
N TRP A 900 1.78 12.61 -53.77
CA TRP A 900 0.49 12.79 -53.08
C TRP A 900 0.65 12.79 -51.56
N GLN A 901 1.54 11.98 -50.99
CA GLN A 901 1.81 12.00 -49.55
C GLN A 901 2.36 13.36 -49.10
N MET A 902 3.34 13.91 -49.82
CA MET A 902 3.95 15.21 -49.48
C MET A 902 2.95 16.36 -49.64
N LYS A 903 2.10 16.32 -50.67
CA LYS A 903 1.04 17.32 -50.87
C LYS A 903 -0.01 17.29 -49.77
N LEU A 904 -0.40 16.09 -49.32
CA LEU A 904 -1.36 15.95 -48.22
C LEU A 904 -0.79 16.52 -46.92
N ILE A 905 0.51 16.30 -46.66
CA ILE A 905 1.20 16.86 -45.49
C ILE A 905 1.30 18.38 -45.58
N ASP A 906 1.65 18.92 -46.74
CA ASP A 906 1.71 20.37 -46.96
C ASP A 906 0.34 21.05 -46.80
N ALA A 907 -0.71 20.44 -47.37
CA ALA A 907 -2.09 20.90 -47.19
C ALA A 907 -2.58 20.77 -45.74
N TYR A 908 -2.05 19.82 -44.98
CA TYR A 908 -2.37 19.63 -43.57
C TYR A 908 -1.69 20.70 -42.70
N LEU A 909 -0.38 20.91 -42.88
CA LEU A 909 0.41 21.89 -42.13
C LEU A 909 0.01 23.34 -42.40
N SER A 910 -0.36 23.66 -43.65
CA SER A 910 -0.85 25.00 -44.01
C SER A 910 -2.19 25.36 -43.35
N ARG A 911 -2.95 24.37 -42.85
CA ARG A 911 -4.18 24.61 -42.08
C ARG A 911 -3.93 24.80 -40.58
N SER A 912 -2.80 24.35 -40.05
CA SER A 912 -2.48 24.33 -38.62
C SER A 912 -1.50 25.45 -38.19
N GLN A 913 -1.46 26.57 -38.92
CA GLN A 913 -0.49 27.67 -38.79
C GLN A 913 -0.38 28.39 -37.42
N GLU A 914 -1.11 28.00 -36.38
CA GLU A 914 -1.10 28.71 -35.08
C GLU A 914 -0.61 27.88 -33.87
N SER A 915 -0.25 26.60 -34.02
CA SER A 915 0.27 25.79 -32.89
C SER A 915 1.37 24.81 -33.29
N GLU A 916 2.35 24.60 -32.40
CA GLU A 916 3.34 23.52 -32.54
C GLU A 916 2.64 22.18 -32.82
N HIS A 917 3.00 21.51 -33.91
CA HIS A 917 2.41 20.22 -34.24
C HIS A 917 2.77 19.19 -33.15
N PRO A 918 1.78 18.52 -32.53
CA PRO A 918 2.02 17.70 -31.36
C PRO A 918 2.93 16.53 -31.66
N LEU A 919 2.88 15.93 -32.87
CA LEU A 919 3.63 14.72 -33.21
C LEU A 919 5.00 14.88 -33.86
N ILE A 920 5.26 15.94 -34.63
CA ILE A 920 6.51 16.08 -35.40
C ILE A 920 7.04 17.50 -35.21
N SER A 921 8.37 17.66 -35.12
CA SER A 921 8.95 19.01 -35.14
C SER A 921 8.69 19.66 -36.49
N VAL A 922 8.15 20.89 -36.46
CA VAL A 922 7.84 21.68 -37.66
C VAL A 922 9.09 21.82 -38.53
N GLU A 923 10.25 22.03 -37.92
CA GLU A 923 11.55 22.17 -38.59
C GLU A 923 11.96 20.92 -39.38
N LEU A 924 11.69 19.72 -38.84
CA LEU A 924 12.05 18.47 -39.52
C LEU A 924 11.16 18.25 -40.75
N ILE A 925 9.87 18.54 -40.64
CA ILE A 925 8.98 18.44 -41.82
C ILE A 925 9.32 19.51 -42.84
N GLN A 926 9.59 20.74 -42.42
CA GLN A 926 10.01 21.81 -43.34
C GLN A 926 11.30 21.46 -44.06
N MET A 927 12.28 20.87 -43.37
CA MET A 927 13.51 20.36 -43.98
C MET A 927 13.22 19.29 -45.03
N MET A 928 12.35 18.32 -44.71
CA MET A 928 11.95 17.26 -45.65
C MET A 928 11.17 17.81 -46.85
N GLN A 929 10.29 18.79 -46.64
CA GLN A 929 9.56 19.47 -47.69
C GLN A 929 10.50 20.25 -48.61
N GLU A 930 11.49 20.95 -48.07
CA GLU A 930 12.45 21.70 -48.89
C GLU A 930 13.40 20.79 -49.67
N LEU A 931 13.85 19.67 -49.08
CA LEU A 931 14.62 18.66 -49.81
C LEU A 931 13.82 18.10 -50.99
N PHE A 932 12.56 17.74 -50.77
CA PHE A 932 11.68 17.23 -51.83
C PHE A 932 11.39 18.30 -52.89
N LYS A 933 11.21 19.55 -52.46
CA LYS A 933 11.01 20.68 -53.38
C LYS A 933 12.24 20.93 -54.24
N GLN A 934 13.45 20.86 -53.68
CA GLN A 934 14.71 20.96 -54.44
C GLN A 934 14.82 19.84 -55.48
N GLU A 935 14.55 18.59 -55.10
CA GLU A 935 14.56 17.45 -56.02
C GLU A 935 13.55 17.60 -57.17
N MET A 936 12.35 18.11 -56.86
CA MET A 936 11.34 18.43 -57.86
C MET A 936 11.76 19.60 -58.77
N GLU A 937 12.40 20.63 -58.23
CA GLU A 937 12.95 21.73 -59.02
C GLU A 937 14.06 21.26 -59.95
N ASP A 938 14.99 20.42 -59.49
CA ASP A 938 16.07 19.87 -60.30
C ASP A 938 15.51 18.95 -61.40
N SER A 939 14.55 18.09 -61.07
CA SER A 939 13.83 17.27 -62.06
C SER A 939 13.05 18.12 -63.07
N THR A 940 12.53 19.29 -62.65
CA THR A 940 11.87 20.25 -63.55
C THR A 940 12.85 20.92 -64.51
N ARG A 941 14.08 21.18 -64.07
CA ARG A 941 15.16 21.71 -64.92
C ARG A 941 15.61 20.67 -65.94
N GLU A 942 15.88 19.44 -65.51
CA GLU A 942 16.34 18.34 -66.38
C GLU A 942 15.30 17.89 -67.41
N LEU A 943 14.00 17.93 -67.06
CA LEU A 943 12.91 17.42 -67.91
C LEU A 943 12.11 18.54 -68.58
N CYS A 944 12.69 19.72 -68.75
CA CYS A 944 11.97 20.90 -69.24
C CYS A 944 11.40 20.73 -70.66
N LEU A 945 12.11 19.99 -71.55
CA LEU A 945 11.67 19.69 -72.92
C LEU A 945 10.45 18.73 -72.97
N PRO A 946 10.45 17.56 -72.30
CA PRO A 946 9.26 16.72 -72.16
C PRO A 946 8.06 17.45 -71.53
N LEU A 947 8.30 18.27 -70.50
CA LEU A 947 7.24 19.02 -69.81
C LEU A 947 6.61 20.11 -70.72
N ARG A 948 7.42 20.76 -71.57
CA ARG A 948 6.93 21.68 -72.60
C ARG A 948 6.01 20.99 -73.61
N GLU A 949 6.38 19.78 -74.03
CA GLU A 949 5.58 18.97 -74.94
C GLU A 949 4.24 18.55 -74.30
N PHE A 950 4.24 18.23 -73.01
CA PHE A 950 3.01 17.97 -72.25
C PHE A 950 2.09 19.21 -72.14
N LEU A 951 2.65 20.39 -71.86
CA LEU A 951 1.87 21.63 -71.67
C LEU A 951 1.24 22.18 -72.97
N SER A 952 1.82 21.86 -74.12
CA SER A 952 1.39 22.34 -75.45
C SER A 952 0.38 21.43 -76.16
N ARG A 953 0.21 20.18 -75.71
CA ARG A 953 -0.67 19.20 -76.37
C ARG A 953 -2.10 19.23 -75.81
N ARG A 954 -3.09 19.04 -76.71
CA ARG A 954 -4.54 19.03 -76.39
C ARG A 954 -5.07 17.72 -75.77
N ARG A 955 -4.40 16.58 -76.00
CA ARG A 955 -4.72 15.25 -75.42
C ARG A 955 -3.44 14.41 -75.24
N LEU A 956 -3.43 13.52 -74.25
CA LEU A 956 -2.39 12.52 -74.01
C LEU A 956 -2.51 11.39 -75.06
N ASP A 957 -1.77 11.48 -76.17
CA ASP A 957 -1.67 10.37 -77.14
C ASP A 957 -0.60 9.33 -76.70
N PRO A 958 -0.75 8.03 -77.05
CA PRO A 958 0.21 6.97 -76.71
C PRO A 958 1.65 7.20 -77.20
N SER A 959 1.87 8.13 -78.14
CA SER A 959 3.17 8.46 -78.72
C SER A 959 4.09 9.28 -77.80
N TYR A 960 3.55 9.97 -76.78
CA TYR A 960 4.38 10.66 -75.76
C TYR A 960 5.20 9.67 -74.91
N VAL A 961 4.71 8.43 -74.78
CA VAL A 961 5.37 7.35 -74.04
C VAL A 961 6.55 6.76 -74.84
N THR A 962 6.60 6.97 -76.17
CA THR A 962 7.64 6.36 -77.04
C THR A 962 8.92 7.18 -77.19
N THR A 963 8.90 8.48 -76.88
CA THR A 963 10.03 9.41 -77.08
C THR A 963 10.86 9.64 -75.81
N VAL A 964 10.32 9.29 -74.64
CA VAL A 964 10.94 9.52 -73.33
C VAL A 964 11.29 8.18 -72.71
N SER A 965 12.45 8.08 -72.08
CA SER A 965 12.84 6.85 -71.38
C SER A 965 11.84 6.54 -70.25
N GLY A 966 11.58 5.26 -69.97
CA GLY A 966 10.70 4.83 -68.87
C GLY A 966 10.91 5.56 -67.53
N PRO A 967 12.16 5.75 -67.04
CA PRO A 967 12.41 6.49 -65.80
C PRO A 967 12.11 8.00 -65.89
N ASP A 968 12.44 8.63 -67.02
CA ASP A 968 12.20 10.08 -67.22
C ASP A 968 10.71 10.41 -67.35
N LEU A 969 9.93 9.48 -67.92
CA LEU A 969 8.48 9.60 -68.01
C LEU A 969 7.83 9.60 -66.61
N GLN A 970 8.31 8.72 -65.72
CA GLN A 970 7.84 8.65 -64.35
C GLN A 970 8.15 9.95 -63.58
N ARG A 971 9.38 10.46 -63.71
CA ARG A 971 9.80 11.74 -63.09
C ARG A 971 8.96 12.91 -63.61
N ALA A 972 8.67 12.96 -64.92
CA ALA A 972 7.81 13.98 -65.51
C ALA A 972 6.37 13.92 -64.94
N PHE A 973 5.79 12.74 -64.77
CA PHE A 973 4.49 12.59 -64.12
C PHE A 973 4.48 13.07 -62.67
N CYS A 974 5.57 12.85 -61.93
CA CYS A 974 5.71 13.34 -60.56
C CYS A 974 5.71 14.87 -60.50
N VAL A 975 6.44 15.53 -61.40
CA VAL A 975 6.47 17.01 -61.52
C VAL A 975 5.10 17.57 -61.92
N ILE A 976 4.43 16.93 -62.90
CA ILE A 976 3.07 17.29 -63.32
C ILE A 976 2.10 17.23 -62.13
N ASN A 977 2.14 16.13 -61.38
CA ASN A 977 1.28 15.96 -60.22
C ASN A 977 1.66 16.89 -59.07
N TYR A 978 2.94 17.21 -58.85
CA TYR A 978 3.38 18.11 -57.78
C TYR A 978 2.87 19.54 -58.02
N TYR A 979 3.04 20.09 -59.22
CA TYR A 979 2.58 21.44 -59.52
C TYR A 979 1.09 21.53 -59.95
N ASN A 980 0.36 20.41 -60.02
CA ASN A 980 -1.01 20.33 -60.58
C ASN A 980 -1.10 20.83 -62.04
N LEU A 981 -0.14 20.44 -62.89
CA LEU A 981 -0.13 20.88 -64.28
C LEU A 981 -1.21 20.16 -65.09
N MET A 982 -2.09 20.91 -65.75
CA MET A 982 -3.04 20.35 -66.72
C MET A 982 -2.45 20.36 -68.14
N PRO A 983 -2.83 19.41 -69.01
CA PRO A 983 -2.57 19.53 -70.43
C PRO A 983 -3.14 20.84 -70.97
N ASN A 984 -2.52 21.43 -71.99
CA ASN A 984 -3.08 22.55 -72.76
C ASN A 984 -3.10 23.93 -72.04
N MET A 985 -2.36 24.11 -70.94
CA MET A 985 -2.34 25.37 -70.16
C MET A 985 -1.68 26.56 -70.89
N LEU A 986 -0.84 26.32 -71.90
CA LEU A 986 -0.05 27.36 -72.60
C LEU A 986 -0.48 27.58 -74.06
N ASN A 987 -1.71 27.20 -74.44
CA ASN A 987 -2.23 27.24 -75.81
C ASN A 987 -2.19 28.61 -76.51
N GLY A 988 -2.05 29.70 -75.77
CA GLY A 988 -1.99 31.09 -76.28
C GLY A 988 -0.61 31.74 -76.20
N VAL A 989 0.44 30.99 -75.84
CA VAL A 989 1.81 31.50 -75.66
C VAL A 989 2.73 30.75 -76.63
N ASP A 990 3.27 31.46 -77.61
CA ASP A 990 4.17 30.89 -78.61
C ASP A 990 5.58 30.73 -78.01
N LEU A 991 5.91 29.51 -77.56
CA LEU A 991 7.18 29.18 -76.92
C LEU A 991 8.32 28.93 -77.94
N SER A 992 8.06 29.14 -79.23
CA SER A 992 9.01 28.91 -80.33
C SER A 992 10.00 30.06 -80.54
N THR A 993 9.69 31.27 -80.07
CA THR A 993 10.52 32.47 -80.21
C THR A 993 11.02 32.89 -78.82
N GLY A 994 12.33 33.05 -78.65
CA GLY A 994 13.02 33.20 -77.36
C GLY A 994 12.68 34.44 -76.49
N THR A 995 11.53 35.09 -76.69
CA THR A 995 11.07 36.23 -75.88
C THR A 995 9.77 35.90 -75.15
N VAL A 996 9.87 35.54 -73.88
CA VAL A 996 8.73 35.24 -73.02
C VAL A 996 8.04 36.54 -72.60
N ASN A 997 6.83 36.82 -73.10
CA ASN A 997 6.05 38.00 -72.70
C ASN A 997 5.30 37.77 -71.38
N TYR A 998 5.91 38.21 -70.26
CA TYR A 998 5.38 38.06 -68.91
C TYR A 998 3.97 38.64 -68.70
N LEU A 999 3.60 39.73 -69.40
CA LEU A 999 2.26 40.34 -69.31
C LEU A 999 1.17 39.43 -69.90
N ARG A 1000 1.47 38.72 -70.99
CA ARG A 1000 0.52 37.78 -71.61
C ARG A 1000 0.35 36.51 -70.77
N LEU A 1001 1.43 36.04 -70.14
CA LEU A 1001 1.38 34.94 -69.17
C LEU A 1001 0.53 35.28 -67.95
N MET A 1002 0.70 36.48 -67.38
CA MET A 1002 -0.14 36.94 -66.26
C MET A 1002 -1.63 37.01 -66.63
N TYR A 1003 -1.95 37.41 -67.87
CA TYR A 1003 -3.34 37.42 -68.36
C TYR A 1003 -3.93 36.00 -68.45
N GLU A 1004 -3.20 35.02 -68.99
CA GLU A 1004 -3.67 33.63 -69.07
C GLU A 1004 -3.73 32.95 -67.69
N PHE A 1005 -2.79 33.23 -66.77
CA PHE A 1005 -2.85 32.76 -65.37
C PHE A 1005 -4.10 33.27 -64.66
N ARG A 1006 -4.47 34.54 -64.87
CA ARG A 1006 -5.69 35.14 -64.33
C ARG A 1006 -6.96 34.54 -64.95
N ARG A 1007 -6.93 34.23 -66.26
CA ARG A 1007 -8.06 33.60 -66.97
C ARG A 1007 -8.32 32.16 -66.51
N LEU A 1008 -7.27 31.40 -66.21
CA LEU A 1008 -7.35 29.99 -65.78
C LEU A 1008 -7.54 29.81 -64.26
N ASN A 1009 -7.52 30.91 -63.48
CA ASN A 1009 -7.64 30.90 -62.02
C ASN A 1009 -6.69 29.88 -61.34
N LEU A 1010 -5.43 29.87 -61.76
CA LEU A 1010 -4.42 28.93 -61.28
C LEU A 1010 -3.96 29.29 -59.86
N GLY A 1011 -3.70 28.28 -59.03
CA GLY A 1011 -3.13 28.48 -57.70
C GLY A 1011 -1.68 28.96 -57.74
N ALA A 1012 -1.23 29.68 -56.71
CA ALA A 1012 0.12 30.25 -56.62
C ALA A 1012 1.24 29.19 -56.80
N HIS A 1013 1.04 27.99 -56.25
CA HIS A 1013 1.98 26.87 -56.40
C HIS A 1013 2.12 26.39 -57.86
N THR A 1014 1.02 26.35 -58.61
CA THR A 1014 1.00 25.99 -60.04
C THR A 1014 1.65 27.08 -60.91
N ILE A 1015 1.42 28.36 -60.56
CA ILE A 1015 2.08 29.50 -61.22
C ILE A 1015 3.59 29.44 -61.03
N PHE A 1016 4.06 29.13 -59.81
CA PHE A 1016 5.49 28.97 -59.52
C PHE A 1016 6.14 27.86 -60.36
N GLY A 1017 5.53 26.68 -60.43
CA GLY A 1017 6.02 25.58 -61.27
C GLY A 1017 6.09 25.95 -62.75
N LEU A 1018 5.06 26.62 -63.28
CA LEU A 1018 5.05 27.11 -64.67
C LEU A 1018 6.15 28.14 -64.93
N MET A 1019 6.38 29.08 -64.00
CA MET A 1019 7.47 30.04 -64.12
C MET A 1019 8.85 29.37 -64.13
N LYS A 1020 9.06 28.33 -63.31
CA LYS A 1020 10.32 27.57 -63.27
C LYS A 1020 10.58 26.82 -64.57
N ILE A 1021 9.56 26.18 -65.16
CA ILE A 1021 9.66 25.53 -66.47
C ILE A 1021 9.99 26.55 -67.56
N LEU A 1022 9.34 27.72 -67.55
CA LEU A 1022 9.61 28.78 -68.53
C LEU A 1022 11.00 29.40 -68.35
N GLN A 1023 11.51 29.48 -67.12
CA GLN A 1023 12.84 29.95 -66.81
C GLN A 1023 13.92 28.96 -67.29
N SER A 1024 13.74 27.65 -67.09
CA SER A 1024 14.69 26.64 -67.56
C SER A 1024 14.73 26.55 -69.09
N LEU A 1025 13.58 26.68 -69.75
CA LEU A 1025 13.50 26.76 -71.21
C LEU A 1025 14.23 27.99 -71.78
N ALA A 1026 14.22 29.12 -71.08
CA ALA A 1026 14.96 30.31 -71.50
C ALA A 1026 16.49 30.12 -71.40
N THR A 1027 16.97 29.37 -70.39
CA THR A 1027 18.41 29.10 -70.21
C THR A 1027 18.97 28.06 -71.17
N GLU A 1028 18.22 27.00 -71.53
CA GLU A 1028 18.71 25.99 -72.50
C GLU A 1028 18.87 26.56 -73.92
N VAL A 1029 17.99 27.48 -74.32
CA VAL A 1029 18.06 28.16 -75.63
C VAL A 1029 19.35 29.01 -75.75
N VAL A 1030 19.81 29.62 -74.65
CA VAL A 1030 21.08 30.36 -74.62
C VAL A 1030 22.29 29.42 -74.71
N THR A 1031 22.24 28.25 -74.06
CA THR A 1031 23.34 27.27 -74.14
C THR A 1031 23.47 26.58 -75.50
N LEU A 1032 22.37 26.43 -76.25
CA LEU A 1032 22.39 25.94 -77.63
C LEU A 1032 23.05 26.96 -78.58
N ASP A 1033 22.82 28.25 -78.37
CA ASP A 1033 23.50 29.32 -79.10
C ASP A 1033 24.99 29.42 -78.74
N GLU A 1034 25.38 29.20 -77.47
CA GLU A 1034 26.80 29.14 -77.08
C GLU A 1034 27.52 27.88 -77.60
N ALA A 1035 26.85 26.72 -77.63
CA ALA A 1035 27.38 25.50 -78.25
C ALA A 1035 27.50 25.63 -79.78
N ALA A 1036 26.57 26.33 -80.44
CA ALA A 1036 26.67 26.68 -81.85
C ALA A 1036 27.79 27.70 -82.12
N LEU A 1037 28.04 28.66 -81.21
CA LEU A 1037 29.18 29.58 -81.30
C LEU A 1037 30.53 28.88 -81.09
N LEU A 1038 30.63 27.94 -80.13
CA LEU A 1038 31.86 27.18 -79.90
C LEU A 1038 32.19 26.22 -81.06
N ALA A 1039 31.18 25.62 -81.70
CA ALA A 1039 31.35 24.84 -82.92
C ALA A 1039 31.80 25.68 -84.12
N TYR A 1040 31.43 26.96 -84.18
CA TYR A 1040 31.88 27.89 -85.22
C TYR A 1040 33.30 28.44 -85.01
N THR A 1041 33.85 28.40 -83.79
CA THR A 1041 35.22 28.89 -83.51
C THR A 1041 36.34 27.85 -83.67
N MET A 1042 36.03 26.57 -83.90
CA MET A 1042 37.03 25.51 -84.15
C MET A 1042 37.14 25.11 -85.63
N GLY A 1043 36.62 25.92 -86.55
CA GLY A 1043 36.63 25.67 -88.00
C GLY A 1043 37.65 26.46 -88.82
N ASP A 1044 38.35 27.42 -88.23
CA ASP A 1044 39.41 28.18 -88.91
C ASP A 1044 40.66 28.28 -88.01
N GLN A 1045 41.43 27.19 -87.95
CA GLN A 1045 42.89 27.18 -87.86
C GLN A 1045 43.45 25.81 -88.24
#